data_AF-A0A1M5F000-F1
#
_entry.id   AF-A0A1M5F000-F1
#
_cell.length_a   1.000
_cell.length_b   1.000
_cell.length_c   1.000
_cell.angle_alpha   90.00
_cell.angle_beta   90.00
_cell.angle_gamma   90.00
#
_symmetry.space_group_name_H-M   'P 1'
#
loop_
_entity.id
_entity.type
_entity.pdbx_description
1 polymer ?
#
loop_
_entity_poly.entity_id
_entity_poly.type
_entity_poly.pdbx_seq_one_letter_code
_entity_poly.pdbx_strand_id
1 'polypeptide(L)'
;MRGSRGTGRRHVLAWRGTLVTGVVAALLTGLVQPAAAAEPPVKFTDAQLGDALFATAVQVKNTGVELDKTIITSAELLDWRTKNPNVDAGAIASHLDAVRSAIDKRLSQTKARGPHAEALRGITEIVYDTSGTQITGTWMTELLGVVTGRDLAPGSTVSLTTLGRVYGAQQGLDLNVAFTKFEWGLLAAVRQRAATDPAFAGVWRDKIGAAKPGQPYSVDPTANVAALKSLPVLRDVLKVDALVERGAAGKTAFYQEVRSQVTALRQRYEAVTSPLVDRLRLVSVQEGKPGTTRQPPDAARVEREQKDQETRQHLIDQVKGGADFVVGVVKHFDEGFGNQLAQYTTAAFEIATQVNNLVTAVGQLAATTALGAATLGYVGAAIGAVVGIVQIFAGLFGGRRSNDEAAQQMVVKLLVDGFGEIRANLRTIYKTMNLRFDRIDVALNTIYQTMQSRFDQVVTLIQDTNASIADVHQQLLSLQAAVQAFGERALAGIKDANGQSFAEAVGAYVDFARYNNGKPMSSYETQYFPAVTNFLTTAKHTARNNNYVFKDFRQSDARIAFTSSGTAGAVDWLANYANQHYGTRFDVAAADAMVPNVDLWAEAARAYYLTAVQNPKLAGQEGKDQARAGDIIENGMMVLNHAKQFSAPGGTAGTALFDGLANDYRAKLGAFADAAENLATREPVMQPGRHFQLWGDVNQGLPPGAINGLGMPNTATPCAGSGPSGPKPPFVDGTQLPAPMQLSRQIDAGVQPTVCYTKVYWRTGTLYAPIVTKPDRTDPDTWIYRNVADLVLDVEFHTMVHGEHGRTERATKTYKRGCSWQTKGAPGTEGPCTGDLAASLTDGVKWEAGAASTVANAGAEKARLALSERRARFYELVATVAARDYADPAESHALNNQVRLYQAYVQLGLPRARETDDELHALAFGTHGLIGNSDSSQVLSAIYAQAAQVERATYGRGALPIAMLDDSAGGSSPPDCGTYRGKGRDPVGLCVKDIGADRAKRLHARIGTHLEHVRAGTETQTLPLIDEALANLRLVRQYVRTAHPQPGPQSQPQV
;
A
#
# COMPACT_ATOMS: atom_id res chain seq x y z
N MET A 1 -31.75 22.85 -39.19
CA MET A 1 -32.84 23.81 -39.47
C MET A 1 -33.05 24.66 -38.21
N ARG A 2 -33.13 25.99 -38.40
CA ARG A 2 -33.53 27.13 -37.52
C ARG A 2 -33.80 26.82 -36.02
N GLY A 3 -33.30 27.55 -35.01
CA GLY A 3 -32.47 28.76 -34.94
C GLY A 3 -32.56 29.44 -33.55
N SER A 4 -31.50 30.19 -33.19
CA SER A 4 -31.46 31.44 -32.40
C SER A 4 -31.82 31.41 -30.89
N ARG A 5 -30.86 31.58 -29.95
CA ARG A 5 -30.39 32.83 -29.25
C ARG A 5 -31.50 33.55 -28.44
N GLY A 6 -31.30 34.02 -27.20
CA GLY A 6 -30.07 34.17 -26.41
C GLY A 6 -30.26 34.82 -25.01
N THR A 7 -29.13 34.86 -24.29
CA THR A 7 -28.61 35.87 -23.32
C THR A 7 -29.51 36.90 -22.62
N GLY A 8 -29.26 37.09 -21.31
CA GLY A 8 -29.42 38.37 -20.58
C GLY A 8 -29.64 38.20 -19.06
N ARG A 9 -28.59 38.05 -18.24
CA ARG A 9 -27.92 39.07 -17.38
C ARG A 9 -28.81 39.83 -16.37
N ARG A 10 -28.45 39.62 -15.09
CA ARG A 10 -28.72 40.31 -13.80
C ARG A 10 -29.11 41.79 -13.88
N HIS A 11 -29.98 42.24 -12.95
CA HIS A 11 -29.67 43.33 -12.00
C HIS A 11 -30.65 43.36 -10.79
N VAL A 12 -30.09 43.89 -9.71
CA VAL A 12 -30.53 44.04 -8.31
C VAL A 12 -31.57 45.16 -8.17
N LEU A 13 -32.52 45.04 -7.22
CA LEU A 13 -32.99 46.19 -6.42
C LEU A 13 -33.72 45.75 -5.13
N ALA A 14 -33.30 46.38 -4.04
CA ALA A 14 -33.80 46.23 -2.68
C ALA A 14 -35.12 46.99 -2.47
N TRP A 15 -35.91 46.62 -1.46
CA TRP A 15 -36.79 47.55 -0.73
C TRP A 15 -37.05 47.08 0.71
N ARG A 16 -36.89 47.99 1.67
CA ARG A 16 -37.27 47.87 3.09
C ARG A 16 -38.64 48.55 3.29
N GLY A 17 -39.44 48.04 4.23
CA GLY A 17 -40.18 48.90 5.17
C GLY A 17 -41.72 48.84 5.21
N THR A 18 -42.22 48.21 6.29
CA THR A 18 -43.29 48.67 7.22
C THR A 18 -44.81 48.57 6.90
N LEU A 19 -45.48 47.84 7.83
CA LEU A 19 -46.78 48.08 8.50
C LEU A 19 -48.09 48.13 7.68
N VAL A 20 -48.95 47.10 7.88
CA VAL A 20 -50.35 47.28 8.30
C VAL A 20 -50.74 46.17 9.29
N THR A 21 -51.05 46.63 10.50
CA THR A 21 -51.64 45.93 11.64
C THR A 21 -53.13 45.68 11.41
N GLY A 22 -53.64 44.52 11.86
CA GLY A 22 -55.02 44.41 12.34
C GLY A 22 -55.99 43.56 11.52
N VAL A 23 -55.92 42.23 11.65
CA VAL A 23 -57.08 41.30 11.53
C VAL A 23 -56.93 40.02 12.40
N VAL A 24 -55.76 39.63 12.90
CA VAL A 24 -55.57 38.26 13.46
C VAL A 24 -55.96 38.09 14.95
N ALA A 25 -56.60 39.07 15.59
CA ALA A 25 -56.96 39.00 17.01
C ALA A 25 -58.20 38.14 17.34
N ALA A 26 -58.82 37.46 16.36
CA ALA A 26 -60.03 36.63 16.58
C ALA A 26 -59.89 35.14 16.17
N LEU A 27 -58.68 34.68 15.81
CA LEU A 27 -58.38 33.27 15.50
C LEU A 27 -57.48 32.58 16.54
N LEU A 28 -57.24 33.23 17.69
CA LEU A 28 -56.31 32.77 18.74
C LEU A 28 -56.97 32.08 19.94
N THR A 29 -58.26 31.72 19.87
CA THR A 29 -58.96 30.98 20.95
C THR A 29 -59.46 29.59 20.56
N GLY A 30 -59.07 29.07 19.38
CA GLY A 30 -59.58 27.80 18.84
C GLY A 30 -58.56 26.69 18.55
N LEU A 31 -57.27 26.87 18.85
CA LEU A 31 -56.24 25.84 18.68
C LEU A 31 -55.50 25.62 20.00
N VAL A 32 -56.19 25.00 20.96
CA VAL A 32 -55.48 24.15 21.91
C VAL A 32 -54.90 23.02 21.07
N GLN A 33 -53.63 23.16 20.66
CA GLN A 33 -52.87 22.00 20.22
C GLN A 33 -53.05 20.95 21.32
N PRO A 34 -53.45 19.71 21.01
CA PRO A 34 -53.36 18.66 22.01
C PRO A 34 -51.94 18.71 22.53
N ALA A 35 -51.76 18.90 23.85
CA ALA A 35 -50.45 18.90 24.48
C ALA A 35 -49.70 17.72 23.88
N ALA A 36 -48.57 17.97 23.22
CA ALA A 36 -47.76 16.93 22.60
C ALA A 36 -47.65 15.80 23.61
N ALA A 37 -48.25 14.65 23.31
CA ALA A 37 -48.33 13.56 24.26
C ALA A 37 -46.92 13.29 24.74
N ALA A 38 -46.68 13.44 26.05
CA ALA A 38 -45.36 13.25 26.62
C ALA A 38 -44.83 11.90 26.14
N GLU A 39 -43.65 11.91 25.49
CA GLU A 39 -43.06 10.69 24.96
C GLU A 39 -43.00 9.64 26.08
N PRO A 40 -43.35 8.38 25.79
CA PRO A 40 -43.31 7.34 26.81
C PRO A 40 -41.90 7.25 27.43
N PRO A 41 -41.80 7.23 28.77
CA PRO A 41 -40.51 7.23 29.46
C PRO A 41 -39.73 5.95 29.17
N VAL A 42 -38.40 6.08 29.05
CA VAL A 42 -37.46 4.98 28.97
C VAL A 42 -37.24 4.45 30.40
N LYS A 43 -37.71 3.23 30.69
CA LYS A 43 -37.64 2.63 32.03
C LYS A 43 -36.50 1.64 32.16
N PHE A 44 -35.53 1.93 33.03
CA PHE A 44 -34.47 0.99 33.40
C PHE A 44 -34.86 0.19 34.64
N THR A 45 -34.64 -1.12 34.62
CA THR A 45 -34.64 -1.94 35.83
C THR A 45 -33.25 -1.91 36.48
N ASP A 46 -33.20 -2.06 37.80
CA ASP A 46 -31.93 -2.15 38.54
C ASP A 46 -31.07 -3.33 38.07
N ALA A 47 -31.71 -4.42 37.62
CA ALA A 47 -31.01 -5.57 37.04
C ALA A 47 -30.29 -5.19 35.74
N GLN A 48 -30.97 -4.53 34.79
CA GLN A 48 -30.39 -4.08 33.53
C GLN A 48 -29.22 -3.11 33.74
N LEU A 49 -29.37 -2.14 34.64
CA LEU A 49 -28.29 -1.21 34.98
C LEU A 49 -27.14 -1.91 35.69
N GLY A 50 -27.43 -2.84 36.60
CA GLY A 50 -26.42 -3.63 37.30
C GLY A 50 -25.59 -4.48 36.34
N ASP A 51 -26.24 -5.13 35.37
CA ASP A 51 -25.58 -5.95 34.36
C ASP A 51 -24.65 -5.12 33.48
N ALA A 52 -25.13 -3.97 33.00
CA ALA A 52 -24.33 -3.07 32.18
C ALA A 52 -23.13 -2.48 32.94
N LEU A 53 -23.34 -2.03 34.18
CA LEU A 53 -22.26 -1.45 35.00
C LEU A 53 -21.21 -2.49 35.35
N PHE A 54 -21.59 -3.71 35.64
CA PHE A 54 -20.66 -4.79 35.93
C PHE A 54 -19.86 -5.21 34.70
N ALA A 55 -20.51 -5.40 33.56
CA ALA A 55 -19.81 -5.72 32.31
C ALA A 55 -18.73 -4.68 32.02
N THR A 56 -19.09 -3.41 32.18
CA THR A 56 -18.17 -2.28 32.06
C THR A 56 -17.05 -2.34 33.10
N ALA A 57 -17.36 -2.59 34.37
CA ALA A 57 -16.35 -2.69 35.42
C ALA A 57 -15.31 -3.78 35.11
N VAL A 58 -15.73 -4.90 34.53
CA VAL A 58 -14.83 -5.99 34.09
C VAL A 58 -13.98 -5.58 32.89
N GLN A 59 -14.60 -5.00 31.86
CA GLN A 59 -13.92 -4.52 30.65
C GLN A 59 -12.86 -3.46 30.94
N VAL A 60 -13.08 -2.62 31.95
CA VAL A 60 -12.09 -1.60 32.31
C VAL A 60 -11.01 -2.16 33.23
N LYS A 61 -11.34 -3.16 34.06
CA LYS A 61 -10.37 -3.85 34.90
C LYS A 61 -9.38 -4.67 34.07
N ASN A 62 -9.89 -5.47 33.13
CA ASN A 62 -9.10 -6.38 32.31
C ASN A 62 -9.19 -5.94 30.85
N THR A 63 -8.05 -5.87 30.16
CA THR A 63 -8.01 -5.37 28.78
C THR A 63 -7.07 -6.22 27.92
N GLY A 64 -7.20 -6.13 26.60
CA GLY A 64 -6.46 -6.97 25.64
C GLY A 64 -6.57 -8.46 25.97
N VAL A 65 -5.45 -9.18 25.89
CA VAL A 65 -5.41 -10.64 26.14
C VAL A 65 -5.89 -11.03 27.55
N GLU A 66 -5.78 -10.16 28.55
CA GLU A 66 -6.26 -10.45 29.90
C GLU A 66 -7.78 -10.37 30.01
N LEU A 67 -8.42 -9.53 29.18
CA LEU A 67 -9.88 -9.56 29.03
C LEU A 67 -10.30 -10.86 28.37
N ASP A 68 -9.64 -11.27 27.28
CA ASP A 68 -9.92 -12.51 26.56
C ASP A 68 -9.87 -13.72 27.49
N LYS A 69 -8.80 -13.82 28.30
CA LYS A 69 -8.68 -14.84 29.35
C LYS A 69 -9.86 -14.79 30.31
N THR A 70 -10.25 -13.60 30.76
CA THR A 70 -11.36 -13.42 31.71
C THR A 70 -12.69 -13.87 31.13
N ILE A 71 -12.98 -13.48 29.89
CA ILE A 71 -14.22 -13.82 29.19
C ILE A 71 -14.28 -15.32 28.92
N ILE A 72 -13.22 -15.91 28.34
CA ILE A 72 -13.22 -17.34 27.99
C ILE A 72 -13.28 -18.21 29.26
N THR A 73 -12.54 -17.87 30.32
CA THR A 73 -12.61 -18.62 31.58
C THR A 73 -13.93 -18.44 32.31
N SER A 74 -14.59 -17.28 32.21
CA SER A 74 -15.93 -17.07 32.78
C SER A 74 -17.00 -17.87 32.02
N ALA A 75 -16.89 -17.97 30.70
CA ALA A 75 -17.77 -18.79 29.85
C ALA A 75 -17.67 -20.27 30.23
N GLU A 76 -16.44 -20.79 30.28
CA GLU A 76 -16.19 -22.18 30.67
C GLU A 76 -16.66 -22.44 32.10
N LEU A 77 -16.38 -21.55 33.05
CA LEU A 77 -16.78 -21.73 34.45
C LEU A 77 -18.29 -21.73 34.65
N LEU A 78 -19.05 -20.90 33.92
CA LEU A 78 -20.51 -20.90 33.96
C LEU A 78 -21.09 -22.23 33.44
N ASP A 79 -20.56 -22.71 32.33
CA ASP A 79 -20.98 -23.98 31.74
C ASP A 79 -20.60 -25.16 32.65
N TRP A 80 -19.40 -25.15 33.21
CA TRP A 80 -18.93 -26.15 34.15
C TRP A 80 -19.76 -26.16 35.43
N ARG A 81 -20.08 -24.98 35.99
CA ARG A 81 -20.90 -24.86 37.19
C ARG A 81 -22.35 -25.28 36.93
N THR A 82 -22.86 -25.07 35.72
CA THR A 82 -24.18 -25.58 35.31
C THR A 82 -24.22 -27.10 35.31
N LYS A 83 -23.15 -27.77 34.84
CA LYS A 83 -23.02 -29.23 34.90
C LYS A 83 -22.73 -29.77 36.29
N ASN A 84 -22.08 -28.98 37.14
CA ASN A 84 -21.68 -29.34 38.50
C ASN A 84 -22.36 -28.41 39.54
N PRO A 85 -23.69 -28.44 39.69
CA PRO A 85 -24.41 -27.46 40.51
C PRO A 85 -24.17 -27.61 42.02
N ASN A 86 -23.72 -28.78 42.47
CA ASN A 86 -23.64 -29.14 43.90
C ASN A 86 -22.22 -29.17 44.47
N VAL A 87 -21.18 -28.89 43.67
CA VAL A 87 -19.80 -28.84 44.18
C VAL A 87 -19.58 -27.61 45.05
N ASP A 88 -18.67 -27.68 46.01
CA ASP A 88 -18.34 -26.58 46.91
C ASP A 88 -17.43 -25.51 46.27
N ALA A 89 -17.23 -24.39 46.98
CA ALA A 89 -16.37 -23.30 46.52
C ALA A 89 -14.91 -23.73 46.30
N GLY A 90 -14.39 -24.68 47.06
CA GLY A 90 -13.02 -25.17 46.91
C GLY A 90 -12.81 -25.93 45.60
N ALA A 91 -13.78 -26.75 45.21
CA ALA A 91 -13.79 -27.46 43.93
C ALA A 91 -13.94 -26.50 42.74
N ILE A 92 -14.83 -25.49 42.84
CA ILE A 92 -14.97 -24.45 41.80
C ILE A 92 -13.64 -23.69 41.64
N ALA A 93 -13.01 -23.28 42.74
CA ALA A 93 -11.73 -22.57 42.71
C ALA A 93 -10.60 -23.41 42.11
N SER A 94 -10.52 -24.69 42.48
CA SER A 94 -9.50 -25.62 41.97
C SER A 94 -9.65 -25.85 40.47
N HIS A 95 -10.89 -25.99 39.98
CA HIS A 95 -11.16 -26.11 38.55
C HIS A 95 -10.74 -24.85 37.79
N LEU A 96 -11.16 -23.67 38.25
CA LEU A 96 -10.81 -22.40 37.62
C LEU A 96 -9.28 -22.16 37.61
N ASP A 97 -8.58 -22.47 38.71
CA ASP A 97 -7.13 -22.37 38.79
C ASP A 97 -6.44 -23.31 37.79
N ALA A 98 -6.96 -24.52 37.59
CA ALA A 98 -6.42 -25.47 36.62
C ALA A 98 -6.55 -24.94 35.18
N VAL A 99 -7.72 -24.41 34.81
CA VAL A 99 -7.96 -23.82 33.48
C VAL A 99 -7.07 -22.61 33.24
N ARG A 100 -6.99 -21.69 34.20
CA ARG A 100 -6.12 -20.50 34.09
C ARG A 100 -4.64 -20.87 34.01
N SER A 101 -4.19 -21.83 34.81
CA SER A 101 -2.82 -22.33 34.76
C SER A 101 -2.49 -22.96 33.41
N ALA A 102 -3.44 -23.67 32.78
CA ALA A 102 -3.25 -24.21 31.44
C ALA A 102 -3.06 -23.10 30.40
N ILE A 103 -3.88 -22.04 30.45
CA ILE A 103 -3.76 -20.89 29.55
C ILE A 103 -2.41 -20.20 29.73
N ASP A 104 -2.04 -19.85 30.97
CA ASP A 104 -0.81 -19.10 31.24
C ASP A 104 0.46 -19.89 30.88
N LYS A 105 0.43 -21.22 30.97
CA LYS A 105 1.56 -22.09 30.59
C LYS A 105 1.68 -22.33 29.10
N ARG A 106 0.56 -22.40 28.38
CA ARG A 106 0.52 -22.86 26.97
C ARG A 106 0.40 -21.72 25.97
N LEU A 107 -0.10 -20.55 26.36
CA LEU A 107 -0.20 -19.39 25.47
C LEU A 107 1.18 -18.73 25.30
N SER A 108 1.80 -18.92 24.13
CA SER A 108 3.08 -18.27 23.81
C SER A 108 2.97 -16.75 23.82
N GLN A 109 4.03 -16.04 24.21
CA GLN A 109 4.07 -14.56 24.14
C GLN A 109 3.84 -14.04 22.71
N THR A 110 4.32 -14.76 21.69
CA THR A 110 4.12 -14.40 20.28
C THR A 110 2.64 -14.38 19.91
N LYS A 111 1.89 -15.45 20.24
CA LYS A 111 0.43 -15.46 20.04
C LYS A 111 -0.30 -14.41 20.88
N ALA A 112 0.12 -14.20 22.13
CA ALA A 112 -0.51 -13.20 23.00
C ALA A 112 -0.34 -11.75 22.52
N ARG A 113 0.72 -11.47 21.75
CA ARG A 113 1.01 -10.16 21.14
C ARG A 113 0.57 -10.06 19.68
N GLY A 114 0.11 -11.17 19.10
CA GLY A 114 -0.34 -11.24 17.71
C GLY A 114 -1.72 -10.63 17.50
N PRO A 115 -2.30 -10.79 16.29
CA PRO A 115 -3.66 -10.35 16.01
C PRO A 115 -4.67 -10.93 17.02
N HIS A 116 -5.62 -10.09 17.47
CA HIS A 116 -6.60 -10.44 18.50
C HIS A 116 -7.34 -11.76 18.22
N ALA A 117 -7.77 -11.99 16.97
CA ALA A 117 -8.43 -13.23 16.56
C ALA A 117 -7.57 -14.49 16.79
N GLU A 118 -6.25 -14.39 16.66
CA GLU A 118 -5.34 -15.51 16.92
C GLU A 118 -5.15 -15.76 18.42
N ALA A 119 -5.06 -14.70 19.22
CA ALA A 119 -5.01 -14.82 20.67
C ALA A 119 -6.29 -15.48 21.21
N LEU A 120 -7.47 -15.02 20.77
CA LEU A 120 -8.76 -15.59 21.11
C LEU A 120 -8.86 -17.08 20.74
N ARG A 121 -8.47 -17.43 19.51
CA ARG A 121 -8.41 -18.83 19.06
C ARG A 121 -7.49 -19.67 19.93
N GLY A 122 -6.26 -19.19 20.16
CA GLY A 122 -5.26 -19.91 20.94
C GLY A 122 -5.71 -20.16 22.38
N ILE A 123 -6.34 -19.18 23.04
CA ILE A 123 -6.91 -19.37 24.38
C ILE A 123 -8.05 -20.40 24.34
N THR A 124 -8.94 -20.33 23.35
CA THR A 124 -10.06 -21.27 23.19
C THR A 124 -9.57 -22.70 22.96
N GLU A 125 -8.56 -22.91 22.10
CA GLU A 125 -7.92 -24.22 21.88
C GLU A 125 -7.33 -24.79 23.17
N ILE A 126 -6.63 -23.96 23.95
CA ILE A 126 -6.05 -24.41 25.22
C ILE A 126 -7.14 -24.84 26.20
N VAL A 127 -8.22 -24.08 26.31
CA VAL A 127 -9.36 -24.44 27.16
C VAL A 127 -9.98 -25.74 26.68
N TYR A 128 -10.19 -25.91 25.37
CA TYR A 128 -10.75 -27.13 24.81
C TYR A 128 -9.90 -28.37 25.11
N ASP A 129 -8.58 -28.23 25.04
CA ASP A 129 -7.62 -29.30 25.36
C ASP A 129 -7.43 -29.55 26.86
N THR A 130 -7.96 -28.69 27.72
CA THR A 130 -7.78 -28.82 29.17
C THR A 130 -8.74 -29.87 29.73
N SER A 131 -8.20 -30.88 30.40
CA SER A 131 -9.01 -31.95 30.97
C SER A 131 -10.02 -31.43 31.99
N GLY A 132 -11.27 -31.89 31.90
CA GLY A 132 -12.33 -31.53 32.86
C GLY A 132 -13.13 -30.28 32.50
N THR A 133 -12.77 -29.57 31.43
CA THR A 133 -13.54 -28.39 30.98
C THR A 133 -14.87 -28.76 30.35
N GLN A 134 -15.85 -27.86 30.44
CA GLN A 134 -17.17 -28.05 29.83
C GLN A 134 -17.33 -27.25 28.52
N ILE A 135 -16.94 -27.86 27.40
CA ILE A 135 -16.90 -27.17 26.08
C ILE A 135 -18.21 -27.20 25.28
N THR A 136 -19.19 -28.01 25.69
CA THR A 136 -20.49 -28.14 25.01
C THR A 136 -21.61 -27.43 25.75
N GLY A 137 -21.28 -26.61 26.75
CA GLY A 137 -22.27 -25.76 27.40
C GLY A 137 -22.67 -24.58 26.50
N THR A 138 -23.65 -23.80 26.97
CA THR A 138 -24.25 -22.72 26.18
C THR A 138 -23.21 -21.67 25.81
N TRP A 139 -22.42 -21.20 26.76
CA TRP A 139 -21.50 -20.08 26.56
C TRP A 139 -20.29 -20.48 25.71
N MET A 140 -19.74 -21.68 25.92
CA MET A 140 -18.64 -22.18 25.09
C MET A 140 -19.08 -22.48 23.65
N THR A 141 -20.36 -22.81 23.43
CA THR A 141 -20.94 -23.00 22.08
C THR A 141 -21.18 -21.68 21.35
N GLU A 142 -21.56 -20.63 22.08
CA GLU A 142 -21.65 -19.26 21.54
C GLU A 142 -20.27 -18.71 21.21
N LEU A 143 -19.29 -18.85 22.12
CA LEU A 143 -17.90 -18.46 21.88
C LEU A 143 -17.33 -19.15 20.64
N LEU A 144 -17.56 -20.45 20.49
CA LEU A 144 -17.13 -21.20 19.30
C LEU A 144 -17.71 -20.58 18.01
N GLY A 145 -18.95 -20.11 18.05
CA GLY A 145 -19.58 -19.44 16.92
C GLY A 145 -18.94 -18.12 16.54
N VAL A 146 -18.55 -17.33 17.54
CA VAL A 146 -17.80 -16.09 17.33
C VAL A 146 -16.42 -16.39 16.74
N VAL A 147 -15.67 -17.29 17.36
CA VAL A 147 -14.26 -17.58 17.02
C VAL A 147 -14.12 -18.23 15.63
N THR A 148 -15.08 -19.08 15.25
CA THR A 148 -15.10 -19.72 13.91
C THR A 148 -15.70 -18.81 12.84
N GLY A 149 -16.25 -17.66 13.23
CA GLY A 149 -16.94 -16.75 12.34
C GLY A 149 -18.34 -17.21 11.94
N ARG A 150 -18.92 -18.25 12.57
CA ARG A 150 -20.32 -18.72 12.39
C ARG A 150 -21.33 -17.58 12.57
N ASP A 151 -21.07 -16.71 13.53
CA ASP A 151 -22.02 -15.67 13.96
C ASP A 151 -21.87 -14.36 13.16
N LEU A 152 -21.07 -14.38 12.07
CA LEU A 152 -20.83 -13.27 11.13
C LEU A 152 -21.74 -13.32 9.88
N ALA A 153 -22.88 -14.02 9.96
CA ALA A 153 -23.74 -14.37 8.82
C ALA A 153 -24.52 -13.18 8.20
N PRO A 154 -24.79 -13.14 6.86
CA PRO A 154 -25.33 -12.00 6.09
C PRO A 154 -26.56 -11.22 6.63
N GLY A 155 -26.39 -10.37 7.64
CA GLY A 155 -27.44 -9.62 8.35
C GLY A 155 -27.46 -9.86 9.87
N SER A 156 -26.33 -10.34 10.41
CA SER A 156 -25.73 -9.81 11.64
C SER A 156 -25.40 -8.32 11.50
N THR A 157 -24.84 -7.72 12.54
CA THR A 157 -24.41 -6.31 12.56
C THR A 157 -23.48 -5.94 11.39
N VAL A 158 -22.75 -6.89 10.82
CA VAL A 158 -22.10 -6.73 9.51
C VAL A 158 -22.58 -7.87 8.60
N SER A 159 -22.92 -7.56 7.35
CA SER A 159 -23.45 -8.53 6.39
C SER A 159 -22.38 -8.89 5.37
N LEU A 160 -21.65 -9.99 5.60
CA LEU A 160 -20.83 -10.61 4.56
C LEU A 160 -21.69 -11.49 3.66
N THR A 161 -21.43 -11.47 2.35
CA THR A 161 -21.96 -12.52 1.48
C THR A 161 -21.41 -13.86 1.93
N THR A 162 -22.12 -14.96 1.66
CA THR A 162 -21.68 -16.31 2.04
C THR A 162 -20.25 -16.60 1.55
N LEU A 163 -19.91 -16.14 0.34
CA LEU A 163 -18.55 -16.20 -0.21
C LEU A 163 -17.57 -15.30 0.55
N GLY A 164 -17.94 -14.06 0.86
CA GLY A 164 -17.11 -13.13 1.65
C GLY A 164 -16.74 -13.67 3.04
N ARG A 165 -17.56 -14.54 3.64
CA ARG A 165 -17.22 -15.22 4.90
C ARG A 165 -16.20 -16.33 4.75
N VAL A 166 -16.12 -16.93 3.57
CA VAL A 166 -15.14 -17.98 3.28
C VAL A 166 -13.77 -17.36 2.91
N TYR A 167 -13.74 -16.07 2.53
CA TYR A 167 -12.53 -15.31 2.27
C TYR A 167 -11.98 -14.63 3.54
N GLY A 168 -10.90 -15.18 4.11
CA GLY A 168 -10.44 -14.90 5.48
C GLY A 168 -10.10 -13.45 5.84
N ALA A 169 -9.85 -12.56 4.86
CA ALA A 169 -9.44 -11.17 5.14
C ALA A 169 -10.53 -10.32 5.82
N GLN A 170 -11.82 -10.68 5.67
CA GLN A 170 -12.93 -9.88 6.21
C GLN A 170 -13.45 -10.38 7.57
N GLN A 171 -13.08 -11.60 8.00
CA GLN A 171 -13.55 -12.19 9.26
C GLN A 171 -13.01 -11.50 10.52
N GLY A 172 -11.79 -10.94 10.46
CA GLY A 172 -11.09 -10.41 11.64
C GLY A 172 -11.81 -9.26 12.35
N LEU A 173 -12.45 -8.34 11.61
CA LEU A 173 -13.18 -7.23 12.21
C LEU A 173 -14.51 -7.68 12.81
N ASP A 174 -15.28 -8.41 12.02
CA ASP A 174 -16.63 -8.83 12.40
C ASP A 174 -16.58 -9.73 13.63
N LEU A 175 -15.47 -10.47 13.79
CA LEU A 175 -15.16 -11.24 14.98
C LEU A 175 -15.08 -10.36 16.25
N ASN A 176 -14.46 -9.18 16.22
CA ASN A 176 -14.37 -8.30 17.40
C ASN A 176 -15.74 -7.77 17.83
N VAL A 177 -16.57 -7.39 16.87
CA VAL A 177 -17.95 -6.92 17.14
C VAL A 177 -18.80 -8.05 17.71
N ALA A 178 -18.71 -9.25 17.12
CA ALA A 178 -19.41 -10.43 17.61
C ALA A 178 -18.91 -10.84 19.00
N PHE A 179 -17.61 -10.75 19.25
CA PHE A 179 -17.00 -11.05 20.55
C PHE A 179 -17.45 -10.07 21.64
N THR A 180 -17.51 -8.77 21.33
CA THR A 180 -18.03 -7.76 22.26
C THR A 180 -19.50 -8.06 22.62
N LYS A 181 -20.33 -8.48 21.65
CA LYS A 181 -21.72 -8.88 21.93
C LYS A 181 -21.78 -10.10 22.86
N PHE A 182 -20.96 -11.11 22.57
CA PHE A 182 -20.84 -12.32 23.39
C PHE A 182 -20.42 -12.00 24.82
N GLU A 183 -19.39 -11.17 25.00
CA GLU A 183 -18.89 -10.72 26.29
C GLU A 183 -19.99 -10.12 27.18
N TRP A 184 -20.80 -9.22 26.62
CA TRP A 184 -21.87 -8.55 27.38
C TRP A 184 -22.95 -9.53 27.84
N GLY A 185 -23.38 -10.44 26.96
CA GLY A 185 -24.32 -11.50 27.32
C GLY A 185 -23.76 -12.40 28.42
N LEU A 186 -22.49 -12.78 28.29
CA LEU A 186 -21.80 -13.63 29.25
C LEU A 186 -21.71 -12.99 30.64
N LEU A 187 -21.30 -11.73 30.72
CA LEU A 187 -21.13 -11.03 32.01
C LEU A 187 -22.46 -10.78 32.72
N ALA A 188 -23.55 -10.57 31.98
CA ALA A 188 -24.90 -10.56 32.56
C ALA A 188 -25.24 -11.93 33.17
N ALA A 189 -24.92 -13.04 32.48
CA ALA A 189 -25.16 -14.39 33.00
C ALA A 189 -24.29 -14.72 34.23
N VAL A 190 -23.06 -14.20 34.30
CA VAL A 190 -22.21 -14.30 35.51
C VAL A 190 -22.92 -13.68 36.71
N ARG A 191 -23.50 -12.49 36.58
CA ARG A 191 -24.26 -11.86 37.68
C ARG A 191 -25.51 -12.62 38.06
N GLN A 192 -26.29 -13.05 37.07
CA GLN A 192 -27.51 -13.83 37.31
C GLN A 192 -27.20 -15.11 38.08
N ARG A 193 -26.09 -15.78 37.74
CA ARG A 193 -25.62 -16.95 38.50
C ARG A 193 -25.14 -16.55 39.90
N ALA A 194 -24.31 -15.52 40.02
CA ALA A 194 -23.79 -15.07 41.31
C ALA A 194 -24.88 -14.63 42.30
N ALA A 195 -26.00 -14.07 41.81
CA ALA A 195 -27.13 -13.69 42.64
C ALA A 195 -27.84 -14.88 43.31
N THR A 196 -27.67 -16.09 42.78
CA THR A 196 -28.33 -17.31 43.29
C THR A 196 -27.36 -18.38 43.80
N ASP A 197 -26.06 -18.21 43.58
CA ASP A 197 -25.01 -19.20 43.89
C ASP A 197 -23.84 -18.53 44.64
N PRO A 198 -23.88 -18.45 45.98
CA PRO A 198 -22.85 -17.79 46.77
C PRO A 198 -21.46 -18.39 46.62
N ALA A 199 -21.37 -19.71 46.38
CA ALA A 199 -20.10 -20.39 46.16
C ALA A 199 -19.46 -19.94 44.84
N PHE A 200 -20.24 -19.88 43.77
CA PHE A 200 -19.79 -19.33 42.49
C PHE A 200 -19.41 -17.84 42.63
N ALA A 201 -20.26 -17.03 43.28
CA ALA A 201 -20.02 -15.61 43.47
C ALA A 201 -18.70 -15.34 44.21
N GLY A 202 -18.45 -16.07 45.30
CA GLY A 202 -17.22 -15.96 46.09
C GLY A 202 -15.99 -16.30 45.26
N VAL A 203 -16.00 -17.43 44.56
CA VAL A 203 -14.86 -17.85 43.73
C VAL A 203 -14.62 -16.89 42.57
N TRP A 204 -15.66 -16.46 41.85
CA TRP A 204 -15.50 -15.53 40.75
C TRP A 204 -14.92 -14.19 41.25
N ARG A 205 -15.44 -13.64 42.35
CA ARG A 205 -14.91 -12.41 42.97
C ARG A 205 -13.45 -12.59 43.40
N ASP A 206 -13.12 -13.69 44.07
CA ASP A 206 -11.80 -13.86 44.69
C ASP A 206 -10.72 -14.26 43.67
N LYS A 207 -11.10 -14.84 42.53
CA LYS A 207 -10.16 -15.28 41.49
C LYS A 207 -10.12 -14.35 40.29
N ILE A 208 -11.28 -13.92 39.77
CA ILE A 208 -11.39 -13.09 38.56
C ILE A 208 -11.59 -11.62 38.93
N GLY A 209 -12.51 -11.35 39.85
CA GLY A 209 -12.87 -10.02 40.30
C GLY A 209 -11.85 -9.34 41.24
N ALA A 210 -10.87 -10.08 41.76
CA ALA A 210 -9.99 -9.62 42.85
C ALA A 210 -9.13 -8.42 42.46
N ALA A 211 -8.82 -7.56 43.42
CA ALA A 211 -7.94 -6.41 43.19
C ALA A 211 -6.56 -6.86 42.66
N LYS A 212 -6.00 -6.10 41.72
CA LYS A 212 -4.68 -6.37 41.11
C LYS A 212 -3.68 -5.28 41.56
N PRO A 213 -2.37 -5.57 41.58
CA PRO A 213 -1.35 -4.52 41.76
C PRO A 213 -1.55 -3.40 40.74
N GLY A 214 -1.65 -2.15 41.20
CA GLY A 214 -1.94 -0.98 40.35
C GLY A 214 -3.43 -0.71 40.08
N GLN A 215 -4.33 -1.64 40.40
CA GLN A 215 -5.79 -1.49 40.31
C GLN A 215 -6.44 -1.99 41.62
N PRO A 216 -6.50 -1.13 42.67
CA PRO A 216 -6.85 -1.56 44.03
C PRO A 216 -8.34 -1.92 44.21
N TYR A 217 -9.16 -1.81 43.16
CA TYR A 217 -10.59 -2.12 43.24
C TYR A 217 -10.88 -3.56 42.80
N SER A 218 -11.74 -4.23 43.57
CA SER A 218 -12.35 -5.50 43.18
C SER A 218 -13.65 -5.26 42.41
N VAL A 219 -14.00 -6.17 41.51
CA VAL A 219 -15.29 -6.20 40.83
C VAL A 219 -16.07 -7.38 41.40
N ASP A 220 -17.23 -7.12 41.99
CA ASP A 220 -18.06 -8.14 42.62
C ASP A 220 -19.33 -8.37 41.77
N PRO A 221 -19.61 -9.61 41.32
CA PRO A 221 -20.78 -9.92 40.50
C PRO A 221 -22.11 -9.79 41.26
N THR A 222 -22.07 -9.72 42.59
CA THR A 222 -23.24 -9.47 43.45
C THR A 222 -23.44 -8.00 43.81
N ALA A 223 -22.52 -7.11 43.40
CA ALA A 223 -22.62 -5.69 43.68
C ALA A 223 -23.91 -5.10 43.09
N ASN A 224 -24.62 -4.34 43.92
CA ASN A 224 -25.78 -3.57 43.48
C ASN A 224 -25.36 -2.34 42.64
N VAL A 225 -26.33 -1.69 42.02
CA VAL A 225 -26.11 -0.53 41.14
C VAL A 225 -25.33 0.58 41.85
N ALA A 226 -25.63 0.86 43.13
CA ALA A 226 -24.94 1.90 43.89
C ALA A 226 -23.46 1.58 44.13
N ALA A 227 -23.14 0.32 44.46
CA ALA A 227 -21.78 -0.14 44.67
C ALA A 227 -20.96 -0.17 43.37
N LEU A 228 -21.59 -0.50 42.24
CA LEU A 228 -20.92 -0.44 40.93
C LEU A 228 -20.67 1.00 40.49
N LYS A 229 -21.65 1.89 40.64
CA LYS A 229 -21.51 3.33 40.33
C LYS A 229 -20.38 3.99 41.13
N SER A 230 -20.15 3.55 42.36
CA SER A 230 -19.12 4.12 43.23
C SER A 230 -17.71 3.59 42.92
N LEU A 231 -17.56 2.62 42.01
CA LEU A 231 -16.25 2.17 41.58
C LEU A 231 -15.48 3.36 40.98
N PRO A 232 -14.24 3.66 41.44
CA PRO A 232 -13.48 4.82 40.97
C PRO A 232 -13.37 4.91 39.46
N VAL A 233 -13.30 3.73 38.83
CA VAL A 233 -13.16 3.56 37.39
C VAL A 233 -14.42 3.93 36.58
N LEU A 234 -15.61 3.84 37.18
CA LEU A 234 -16.88 4.17 36.50
C LEU A 234 -17.37 5.57 36.85
N ARG A 235 -17.17 6.01 38.10
CA ARG A 235 -17.64 7.30 38.62
C ARG A 235 -17.19 8.47 37.75
N ASP A 236 -15.94 8.42 37.31
CA ASP A 236 -15.37 9.53 36.57
C ASP A 236 -15.75 9.47 35.09
N VAL A 237 -16.17 8.33 34.55
CA VAL A 237 -16.37 8.08 33.11
C VAL A 237 -17.84 8.14 32.69
N LEU A 238 -18.78 7.80 33.57
CA LEU A 238 -20.20 7.62 33.27
C LEU A 238 -21.12 8.44 34.17
N LYS A 239 -22.11 9.12 33.56
CA LYS A 239 -23.17 9.81 34.31
C LYS A 239 -24.45 9.00 34.27
N VAL A 240 -24.44 7.87 34.98
CA VAL A 240 -25.53 6.89 34.96
C VAL A 240 -26.85 7.50 35.46
N ASP A 241 -26.80 8.32 36.50
CA ASP A 241 -28.01 8.98 37.04
C ASP A 241 -28.64 9.94 36.02
N ALA A 242 -27.82 10.63 35.22
CA ALA A 242 -28.30 11.50 34.15
C ALA A 242 -29.01 10.71 33.04
N LEU A 243 -28.53 9.51 32.66
CA LEU A 243 -29.21 8.65 31.69
C LEU A 243 -30.57 8.19 32.19
N VAL A 244 -30.67 7.82 33.47
CA VAL A 244 -31.92 7.39 34.10
C VAL A 244 -32.90 8.56 34.20
N GLU A 245 -32.44 9.72 34.67
CA GLU A 245 -33.26 10.94 34.80
C GLU A 245 -33.77 11.42 33.44
N ARG A 246 -32.90 11.48 32.44
CA ARG A 246 -33.27 11.90 31.07
C ARG A 246 -34.13 10.86 30.36
N GLY A 247 -33.93 9.58 30.65
CA GLY A 247 -34.80 8.48 30.23
C GLY A 247 -36.24 8.63 30.73
N ALA A 248 -36.40 9.03 31.99
CA ALA A 248 -37.72 9.30 32.56
C ALA A 248 -38.45 10.49 31.89
N ALA A 249 -37.72 11.38 31.21
CA ALA A 249 -38.28 12.52 30.48
C ALA A 249 -38.68 12.21 29.02
N GLY A 250 -38.39 11.00 28.50
CA GLY A 250 -38.75 10.57 27.14
C GLY A 250 -37.55 10.12 26.30
N LYS A 251 -37.82 9.48 25.14
CA LYS A 251 -36.79 8.92 24.26
C LYS A 251 -35.87 9.99 23.67
N THR A 252 -36.41 11.13 23.27
CA THR A 252 -35.63 12.24 22.72
C THR A 252 -34.63 12.79 23.75
N ALA A 253 -35.06 12.97 25.00
CA ALA A 253 -34.19 13.41 26.08
C ALA A 253 -33.12 12.38 26.43
N PHE A 254 -33.48 11.09 26.42
CA PHE A 254 -32.54 9.98 26.58
C PHE A 254 -31.44 10.00 25.51
N TYR A 255 -31.82 10.09 24.22
CA TYR A 255 -30.85 10.10 23.13
C TYR A 255 -29.94 11.33 23.15
N GLN A 256 -30.43 12.49 23.61
CA GLN A 256 -29.60 13.68 23.81
C GLN A 256 -28.53 13.46 24.90
N GLU A 257 -28.90 12.80 26.00
CA GLU A 257 -27.94 12.47 27.06
C GLU A 257 -26.95 11.40 26.62
N VAL A 258 -27.39 10.38 25.89
CA VAL A 258 -26.51 9.41 25.22
C VAL A 258 -25.48 10.15 24.36
N ARG A 259 -25.92 11.09 23.51
CA ARG A 259 -25.01 11.90 22.69
C ARG A 259 -24.05 12.73 23.54
N SER A 260 -24.54 13.35 24.62
CA SER A 260 -23.70 14.12 25.55
C SER A 260 -22.59 13.26 26.14
N GLN A 261 -22.91 12.06 26.62
CA GLN A 261 -21.93 11.16 27.23
C GLN A 261 -20.97 10.58 26.20
N VAL A 262 -21.45 10.15 25.03
CA VAL A 262 -20.57 9.69 23.95
C VAL A 262 -19.63 10.81 23.49
N THR A 263 -20.10 12.06 23.43
CA THR A 263 -19.26 13.22 23.10
C THR A 263 -18.21 13.48 24.18
N ALA A 264 -18.59 13.38 25.47
CA ALA A 264 -17.64 13.56 26.57
C ALA A 264 -16.56 12.45 26.62
N LEU A 265 -16.97 11.20 26.35
CA LEU A 265 -16.06 10.07 26.19
C LEU A 265 -15.12 10.31 25.01
N ARG A 266 -15.65 10.80 23.88
CA ARG A 266 -14.84 11.18 22.72
C ARG A 266 -13.82 12.28 23.04
N GLN A 267 -14.21 13.34 23.75
CA GLN A 267 -13.27 14.41 24.13
C GLN A 267 -12.15 13.91 25.07
N ARG A 268 -12.47 12.98 25.97
CA ARG A 268 -11.44 12.33 26.80
C ARG A 268 -10.52 11.46 25.98
N TYR A 269 -11.07 10.74 25.02
CA TYR A 269 -10.31 10.01 24.03
C TYR A 269 -9.38 10.95 23.24
N GLU A 270 -9.87 12.08 22.75
CA GLU A 270 -9.09 13.07 21.99
C GLU A 270 -7.92 13.61 22.83
N ALA A 271 -8.15 13.89 24.11
CA ALA A 271 -7.12 14.34 25.03
C ALA A 271 -6.00 13.30 25.23
N VAL A 272 -6.31 12.00 25.11
CA VAL A 272 -5.32 10.91 25.17
C VAL A 272 -4.64 10.68 23.83
N THR A 273 -5.37 10.75 22.71
CA THR A 273 -4.86 10.40 21.38
C THR A 273 -4.15 11.54 20.65
N SER A 274 -4.53 12.81 20.89
CA SER A 274 -3.93 13.96 20.20
C SER A 274 -2.42 14.10 20.49
N PRO A 275 -1.93 13.97 21.74
CA PRO A 275 -0.49 13.94 22.03
C PRO A 275 0.25 12.76 21.38
N LEU A 276 -0.45 11.65 21.11
CA LEU A 276 0.12 10.47 20.46
C LEU A 276 0.35 10.70 18.97
N VAL A 277 -0.59 11.37 18.29
CA VAL A 277 -0.42 11.78 16.89
C VAL A 277 0.74 12.76 16.76
N ASP A 278 0.89 13.69 17.70
CA ASP A 278 2.03 14.63 17.74
C ASP A 278 3.35 13.92 18.05
N ARG A 279 3.36 12.94 18.97
CA ARG A 279 4.53 12.10 19.25
C ARG A 279 4.91 11.24 18.05
N LEU A 280 3.95 10.68 17.31
CA LEU A 280 4.20 9.95 16.07
C LEU A 280 4.89 10.85 15.03
N ARG A 281 4.48 12.13 14.92
CA ARG A 281 5.11 13.13 14.05
C ARG A 281 6.54 13.46 14.48
N LEU A 282 6.81 13.56 15.78
CA LEU A 282 8.15 13.81 16.33
C LEU A 282 9.08 12.61 16.15
N VAL A 283 8.57 11.41 16.43
CA VAL A 283 9.35 10.18 16.38
C VAL A 283 9.65 9.77 14.93
N SER A 284 8.71 9.91 14.01
CA SER A 284 8.95 9.68 12.57
C SER A 284 10.02 10.60 11.96
N VAL A 285 10.26 11.77 12.55
CA VAL A 285 11.35 12.70 12.18
C VAL A 285 12.69 12.33 12.85
N GLN A 286 12.64 11.69 14.03
CA GLN A 286 13.83 11.28 14.80
C GLN A 286 14.34 9.87 14.45
N GLU A 287 13.46 9.00 13.94
CA GLU A 287 13.73 7.64 13.50
C GLU A 287 14.50 7.60 12.18
N GLY A 288 15.83 7.61 12.31
CA GLY A 288 16.74 7.52 11.18
C GLY A 288 16.79 6.13 10.55
N LYS A 289 16.83 6.13 9.21
CA LYS A 289 17.45 5.17 8.25
C LYS A 289 17.28 3.66 8.51
N PRO A 290 16.79 2.88 7.53
CA PRO A 290 17.07 1.45 7.47
C PRO A 290 18.60 1.22 7.38
N GLY A 291 19.17 0.35 8.22
CA GLY A 291 20.56 -0.13 8.05
C GLY A 291 21.69 0.48 8.90
N THR A 292 21.43 1.23 9.99
CA THR A 292 22.54 1.57 10.91
C THR A 292 22.79 0.44 11.91
N THR A 293 23.94 -0.24 11.82
CA THR A 293 24.42 -1.17 12.86
C THR A 293 24.67 -0.41 14.16
N ARG A 294 23.87 -0.69 15.20
CA ARG A 294 24.10 -0.18 16.55
C ARG A 294 23.81 -1.27 17.60
N GLN A 295 24.29 -1.05 18.81
CA GLN A 295 24.34 -2.02 19.92
C GLN A 295 22.96 -2.39 20.52
N PRO A 296 22.85 -3.55 21.22
CA PRO A 296 21.64 -4.01 21.89
C PRO A 296 21.17 -3.09 23.04
N PRO A 297 19.89 -3.18 23.45
CA PRO A 297 19.19 -2.14 24.22
C PRO A 297 19.62 -2.01 25.69
N ASP A 298 19.40 -0.82 26.24
CA ASP A 298 19.17 -0.61 27.67
C ASP A 298 17.73 -1.03 28.01
N ALA A 299 17.58 -2.11 28.77
CA ALA A 299 16.29 -2.69 29.18
C ALA A 299 15.36 -1.66 29.84
N ALA A 300 15.91 -0.66 30.54
CA ALA A 300 15.14 0.33 31.27
C ALA A 300 14.34 1.27 30.35
N ARG A 301 14.79 1.52 29.11
CA ARG A 301 14.06 2.39 28.17
C ARG A 301 12.88 1.66 27.52
N VAL A 302 13.05 0.38 27.17
CA VAL A 302 11.98 -0.47 26.64
C VAL A 302 10.88 -0.66 27.68
N GLU A 303 11.27 -0.93 28.93
CA GLU A 303 10.33 -1.09 30.05
C GLU A 303 9.55 0.22 30.32
N ARG A 304 10.20 1.38 30.21
CA ARG A 304 9.51 2.68 30.30
C ARG A 304 8.46 2.86 29.21
N GLU A 305 8.78 2.61 27.95
CA GLU A 305 7.82 2.74 26.84
C GLU A 305 6.66 1.74 26.95
N GLN A 306 6.91 0.53 27.46
CA GLN A 306 5.87 -0.47 27.76
C GLN A 306 4.94 0.01 28.87
N LYS A 307 5.50 0.50 29.98
CA LYS A 307 4.70 1.05 31.09
C LYS A 307 3.86 2.25 30.66
N ASP A 308 4.44 3.08 29.79
CA ASP A 308 3.78 4.21 29.15
C ASP A 308 2.63 3.76 28.24
N GLN A 309 2.83 2.70 27.43
CA GLN A 309 1.79 2.08 26.61
C GLN A 309 0.67 1.52 27.47
N GLU A 310 0.98 0.75 28.50
CA GLU A 310 0.02 0.15 29.42
C GLU A 310 -0.83 1.23 30.08
N THR A 311 -0.19 2.33 30.52
CA THR A 311 -0.89 3.48 31.11
C THR A 311 -1.87 4.11 30.11
N ARG A 312 -1.45 4.30 28.85
CA ARG A 312 -2.30 4.86 27.79
C ARG A 312 -3.40 3.92 27.34
N GLN A 313 -3.09 2.63 27.19
CA GLN A 313 -4.04 1.60 26.81
C GLN A 313 -5.12 1.49 27.88
N HIS A 314 -4.74 1.52 29.16
CA HIS A 314 -5.69 1.57 30.26
C HIS A 314 -6.62 2.78 30.20
N LEU A 315 -6.15 3.95 29.77
CA LEU A 315 -7.02 5.12 29.55
C LEU A 315 -7.95 4.94 28.33
N ILE A 316 -7.44 4.39 27.22
CA ILE A 316 -8.26 4.09 26.02
C ILE A 316 -9.35 3.06 26.38
N ASP A 317 -8.99 2.03 27.13
CA ASP A 317 -9.90 0.96 27.57
C ASP A 317 -10.90 1.46 28.61
N GLN A 318 -10.51 2.39 29.49
CA GLN A 318 -11.43 3.11 30.38
C GLN A 318 -12.52 3.84 29.60
N VAL A 319 -12.13 4.57 28.54
CA VAL A 319 -13.08 5.30 27.70
C VAL A 319 -13.92 4.32 26.86
N LYS A 320 -13.31 3.24 26.33
CA LYS A 320 -14.02 2.17 25.61
C LYS A 320 -15.07 1.52 26.49
N GLY A 321 -14.73 1.12 27.71
CA GLY A 321 -15.69 0.56 28.65
C GLY A 321 -16.85 1.53 28.92
N GLY A 322 -16.55 2.82 29.12
CA GLY A 322 -17.59 3.85 29.21
C GLY A 322 -18.51 3.92 27.97
N ALA A 323 -17.96 3.78 26.77
CA ALA A 323 -18.75 3.78 25.55
C ALA A 323 -19.56 2.49 25.38
N ASP A 324 -18.97 1.34 25.70
CA ASP A 324 -19.63 0.03 25.70
C ASP A 324 -20.78 0.01 26.71
N PHE A 325 -20.64 0.68 27.85
CA PHE A 325 -21.75 0.93 28.77
C PHE A 325 -22.91 1.63 28.09
N VAL A 326 -22.65 2.79 27.48
CA VAL A 326 -23.68 3.56 26.81
C VAL A 326 -24.32 2.74 25.69
N VAL A 327 -23.51 2.00 24.92
CA VAL A 327 -23.96 1.06 23.89
C VAL A 327 -24.87 -0.03 24.47
N GLY A 328 -24.45 -0.70 25.53
CA GLY A 328 -25.20 -1.80 26.17
C GLY A 328 -26.52 -1.31 26.74
N VAL A 329 -26.51 -0.15 27.40
CA VAL A 329 -27.71 0.53 27.89
C VAL A 329 -28.64 0.85 26.72
N VAL A 330 -28.13 1.45 25.63
CA VAL A 330 -28.93 1.79 24.46
C VAL A 330 -29.50 0.54 23.76
N LYS A 331 -28.70 -0.50 23.54
CA LYS A 331 -29.12 -1.76 22.89
C LYS A 331 -30.32 -2.40 23.56
N HIS A 332 -30.44 -2.22 24.88
CA HIS A 332 -31.55 -2.76 25.64
C HIS A 332 -32.91 -2.11 25.28
N PHE A 333 -32.89 -0.86 24.81
CA PHE A 333 -34.10 -0.09 24.48
C PHE A 333 -34.32 0.07 22.98
N ASP A 334 -33.24 0.23 22.23
CA ASP A 334 -33.22 0.27 20.77
C ASP A 334 -32.02 -0.54 20.28
N GLU A 335 -32.26 -1.82 19.98
CA GLU A 335 -31.25 -2.75 19.49
C GLU A 335 -30.61 -2.25 18.19
N GLY A 336 -31.38 -1.60 17.31
CA GLY A 336 -30.88 -1.07 16.05
C GLY A 336 -29.90 0.09 16.28
N PHE A 337 -30.30 1.08 17.07
CA PHE A 337 -29.45 2.22 17.42
C PHE A 337 -28.22 1.78 18.22
N GLY A 338 -28.39 0.91 19.20
CA GLY A 338 -27.29 0.42 20.03
C GLY A 338 -26.28 -0.40 19.22
N ASN A 339 -26.72 -1.17 18.22
CA ASN A 339 -25.81 -1.87 17.31
C ASN A 339 -25.02 -0.92 16.41
N GLN A 340 -25.64 0.15 15.91
CA GLN A 340 -24.94 1.17 15.11
C GLN A 340 -23.94 1.96 15.97
N LEU A 341 -24.33 2.31 17.20
CA LEU A 341 -23.44 2.96 18.14
C LEU A 341 -22.26 2.05 18.51
N ALA A 342 -22.51 0.74 18.72
CA ALA A 342 -21.46 -0.24 18.98
C ALA A 342 -20.43 -0.32 17.87
N GLN A 343 -20.87 -0.33 16.60
CA GLN A 343 -19.97 -0.37 15.44
C GLN A 343 -19.07 0.86 15.41
N TYR A 344 -19.67 2.03 15.61
CA TYR A 344 -18.94 3.29 15.64
C TYR A 344 -17.94 3.34 16.81
N THR A 345 -18.39 3.05 18.04
CA THR A 345 -17.53 3.11 19.23
C THR A 345 -16.41 2.09 19.13
N THR A 346 -16.73 0.83 18.80
CA THR A 346 -15.74 -0.24 18.63
C THR A 346 -14.70 0.16 17.59
N ALA A 347 -15.12 0.61 16.41
CA ALA A 347 -14.19 1.06 15.38
C ALA A 347 -13.31 2.23 15.84
N ALA A 348 -13.89 3.26 16.49
CA ALA A 348 -13.13 4.40 16.99
C ALA A 348 -12.08 4.01 18.05
N PHE A 349 -12.44 3.14 19.00
CA PHE A 349 -11.52 2.68 20.05
C PHE A 349 -10.50 1.67 19.55
N GLU A 350 -10.87 0.82 18.60
CA GLU A 350 -9.91 -0.06 17.93
C GLU A 350 -8.91 0.76 17.13
N ILE A 351 -9.33 1.80 16.41
CA ILE A 351 -8.42 2.74 15.75
C ILE A 351 -7.45 3.35 16.75
N ALA A 352 -7.90 3.81 17.93
CA ALA A 352 -6.98 4.34 18.93
C ALA A 352 -6.08 3.30 19.56
N THR A 353 -6.58 2.10 19.82
CA THR A 353 -5.77 0.99 20.32
C THR A 353 -4.67 0.68 19.31
N GLN A 354 -5.01 0.65 18.03
CA GLN A 354 -4.05 0.49 16.96
C GLN A 354 -3.11 1.70 16.84
N VAL A 355 -3.57 2.94 17.02
CA VAL A 355 -2.70 4.12 17.06
C VAL A 355 -1.76 4.10 18.28
N ASN A 356 -2.22 3.67 19.45
CA ASN A 356 -1.41 3.54 20.66
C ASN A 356 -0.38 2.41 20.52
N ASN A 357 -0.78 1.29 19.93
CA ASN A 357 0.11 0.20 19.54
C ASN A 357 1.13 0.69 18.51
N LEU A 358 0.71 1.45 17.51
CA LEU A 358 1.58 2.04 16.50
C LEU A 358 2.56 3.06 17.11
N VAL A 359 2.11 3.96 17.97
CA VAL A 359 2.97 4.96 18.63
C VAL A 359 3.94 4.30 19.58
N THR A 360 3.51 3.27 20.28
CA THR A 360 4.40 2.50 21.16
C THR A 360 5.39 1.70 20.34
N ALA A 361 4.93 1.02 19.29
CA ALA A 361 5.78 0.32 18.35
C ALA A 361 6.82 1.26 17.75
N VAL A 362 6.42 2.44 17.30
CA VAL A 362 7.28 3.48 16.74
C VAL A 362 8.20 4.10 17.80
N GLY A 363 7.73 4.28 19.05
CA GLY A 363 8.54 4.77 20.17
C GLY A 363 9.56 3.74 20.67
N GLN A 364 9.20 2.46 20.64
CA GLN A 364 10.09 1.34 20.89
C GLN A 364 11.08 1.18 19.74
N LEU A 365 10.63 1.28 18.48
CA LEU A 365 11.48 1.39 17.30
C LEU A 365 12.46 2.57 17.43
N ALA A 366 12.03 3.72 17.98
CA ALA A 366 12.88 4.88 18.28
C ALA A 366 13.74 4.81 19.52
N ALA A 367 13.45 3.86 20.39
CA ALA A 367 14.36 3.43 21.41
C ALA A 367 15.36 2.39 20.87
N THR A 368 15.15 1.87 19.65
CA THR A 368 15.95 0.80 19.06
C THR A 368 16.84 1.30 17.95
N THR A 369 18.00 0.65 17.84
CA THR A 369 18.85 0.81 16.66
C THR A 369 19.51 -0.54 16.27
N ALA A 370 18.99 -1.65 16.80
CA ALA A 370 19.48 -3.02 16.59
C ALA A 370 18.32 -4.03 16.51
N LEU A 371 18.50 -5.05 15.69
CA LEU A 371 17.52 -6.11 15.40
C LEU A 371 17.67 -7.27 16.38
N GLY A 372 16.62 -7.55 17.14
CA GLY A 372 16.49 -8.73 18.00
C GLY A 372 15.02 -9.11 18.14
N ALA A 373 14.72 -10.30 18.68
CA ALA A 373 13.35 -10.84 18.76
C ALA A 373 12.29 -9.89 19.37
N ALA A 374 12.69 -8.96 20.25
CA ALA A 374 11.80 -7.95 20.80
C ALA A 374 11.40 -6.86 19.79
N THR A 375 12.30 -6.46 18.87
CA THR A 375 12.06 -5.36 17.90
C THR A 375 11.18 -5.78 16.73
N LEU A 376 11.18 -7.05 16.35
CA LEU A 376 10.26 -7.60 15.36
C LEU A 376 8.80 -7.63 15.82
N GLY A 377 8.56 -7.87 17.12
CA GLY A 377 7.22 -7.78 17.69
C GLY A 377 6.62 -6.37 17.62
N TYR A 378 7.47 -5.33 17.61
CA TYR A 378 7.04 -3.93 17.57
C TYR A 378 6.69 -3.49 16.14
N VAL A 379 7.47 -3.89 15.14
CA VAL A 379 7.13 -3.62 13.73
C VAL A 379 5.84 -4.35 13.32
N GLY A 380 5.63 -5.59 13.78
CA GLY A 380 4.40 -6.31 13.52
C GLY A 380 3.19 -5.77 14.27
N ALA A 381 3.40 -5.19 15.45
CA ALA A 381 2.35 -4.42 16.12
C ALA A 381 1.99 -3.14 15.35
N ALA A 382 2.95 -2.47 14.68
CA ALA A 382 2.70 -1.31 13.83
C ALA A 382 1.93 -1.67 12.55
N ILE A 383 2.30 -2.75 11.85
CA ILE A 383 1.56 -3.24 10.66
C ILE A 383 0.20 -3.78 11.05
N GLY A 384 0.13 -4.63 12.09
CA GLY A 384 -1.12 -5.15 12.62
C GLY A 384 -2.07 -4.02 13.02
N ALA A 385 -1.54 -2.91 13.53
CA ALA A 385 -2.28 -1.69 13.76
C ALA A 385 -2.80 -1.02 12.49
N VAL A 386 -1.97 -0.87 11.46
CA VAL A 386 -2.34 -0.28 10.16
C VAL A 386 -3.38 -1.13 9.43
N VAL A 387 -3.11 -2.42 9.27
CA VAL A 387 -4.03 -3.38 8.64
C VAL A 387 -5.32 -3.46 9.45
N GLY A 388 -5.22 -3.46 10.78
CA GLY A 388 -6.36 -3.32 11.68
C GLY A 388 -7.18 -2.07 11.35
N ILE A 389 -6.56 -0.90 11.23
CA ILE A 389 -7.23 0.36 10.85
C ILE A 389 -7.95 0.23 9.50
N VAL A 390 -7.33 -0.36 8.47
CA VAL A 390 -7.97 -0.58 7.15
C VAL A 390 -9.15 -1.56 7.26
N GLN A 391 -8.98 -2.67 7.96
CA GLN A 391 -10.01 -3.69 8.17
C GLN A 391 -11.20 -3.11 8.96
N ILE A 392 -10.94 -2.25 9.95
CA ILE A 392 -11.95 -1.52 10.73
C ILE A 392 -12.87 -0.69 9.85
N PHE A 393 -12.31 -0.01 8.85
CA PHE A 393 -13.13 0.81 7.96
C PHE A 393 -13.95 -0.01 6.95
N ALA A 394 -13.46 -1.18 6.55
CA ALA A 394 -14.18 -2.04 5.61
C ALA A 394 -15.47 -2.64 6.21
N GLY A 395 -15.53 -2.91 7.51
CA GLY A 395 -16.71 -3.50 8.16
C GLY A 395 -17.62 -2.51 8.91
N LEU A 396 -17.28 -1.21 8.94
CA LEU A 396 -18.03 -0.17 9.67
C LEU A 396 -19.46 0.11 9.14
N PHE A 397 -19.85 -0.42 7.98
CA PHE A 397 -21.02 0.06 7.24
C PHE A 397 -22.10 -1.01 6.93
N GLY A 398 -22.10 -2.15 7.62
CA GLY A 398 -22.97 -3.30 7.34
C GLY A 398 -24.24 -3.47 8.19
N GLY A 399 -24.60 -2.52 9.07
CA GLY A 399 -25.62 -2.71 10.11
C GLY A 399 -27.10 -2.51 9.72
N ARG A 400 -27.99 -3.23 10.43
CA ARG A 400 -29.46 -3.07 10.38
C ARG A 400 -29.87 -1.72 10.98
N ARG A 401 -30.78 -1.00 10.30
CA ARG A 401 -31.25 0.34 10.69
C ARG A 401 -32.22 0.29 11.88
N SER A 402 -32.14 1.30 12.76
CA SER A 402 -33.25 1.61 13.68
C SER A 402 -34.47 2.07 12.87
N ASN A 403 -35.66 1.75 13.37
CA ASN A 403 -36.94 2.18 12.76
C ASN A 403 -37.34 3.61 13.17
N ASP A 404 -36.54 4.28 14.01
CA ASP A 404 -36.84 5.60 14.59
C ASP A 404 -36.02 6.72 13.90
N GLU A 405 -36.71 7.68 13.28
CA GLU A 405 -36.14 8.77 12.49
C GLU A 405 -35.28 9.74 13.34
N ALA A 406 -35.65 9.94 14.62
CA ALA A 406 -34.88 10.78 15.54
C ALA A 406 -33.57 10.10 15.97
N ALA A 407 -33.60 8.78 16.18
CA ALA A 407 -32.41 7.98 16.42
C ALA A 407 -31.48 8.00 15.20
N GLN A 408 -32.03 7.88 13.98
CA GLN A 408 -31.26 7.95 12.74
C GLN A 408 -30.56 9.31 12.55
N GLN A 409 -31.24 10.43 12.77
CA GLN A 409 -30.63 11.76 12.66
C GLN A 409 -29.52 11.98 13.71
N MET A 410 -29.70 11.46 14.93
CA MET A 410 -28.65 11.52 15.95
C MET A 410 -27.44 10.67 15.61
N VAL A 411 -27.66 9.44 15.09
CA VAL A 411 -26.58 8.59 14.58
C VAL A 411 -25.80 9.33 13.51
N VAL A 412 -26.48 9.87 12.50
CA VAL A 412 -25.82 10.63 11.42
C VAL A 412 -24.98 11.76 11.98
N LYS A 413 -25.47 12.51 12.97
CA LYS A 413 -24.72 13.62 13.57
C LYS A 413 -23.53 13.17 14.41
N LEU A 414 -23.67 12.12 15.22
CA LEU A 414 -22.57 11.49 15.96
C LEU A 414 -21.50 10.94 15.01
N LEU A 415 -21.93 10.30 13.92
CA LEU A 415 -21.06 9.80 12.87
C LEU A 415 -20.34 10.97 12.18
N VAL A 416 -21.01 12.06 11.81
CA VAL A 416 -20.36 13.23 11.18
C VAL A 416 -19.31 13.85 12.07
N ASP A 417 -19.67 14.14 13.33
CA ASP A 417 -18.78 14.79 14.28
C ASP A 417 -17.57 13.86 14.58
N GLY A 418 -17.80 12.56 14.72
CA GLY A 418 -16.76 11.55 14.93
C GLY A 418 -15.86 11.29 13.71
N PHE A 419 -16.45 11.13 12.53
CA PHE A 419 -15.72 10.87 11.29
C PHE A 419 -14.91 12.08 10.82
N GLY A 420 -15.37 13.31 11.05
CA GLY A 420 -14.59 14.51 10.73
C GLY A 420 -13.24 14.54 11.45
N GLU A 421 -13.21 14.02 12.67
CA GLU A 421 -12.03 14.00 13.54
C GLU A 421 -11.17 12.75 13.36
N ILE A 422 -11.80 11.58 13.23
CA ILE A 422 -11.11 10.37 12.74
C ILE A 422 -10.43 10.71 11.41
N ARG A 423 -11.09 11.43 10.49
CA ARG A 423 -10.48 11.92 9.23
C ARG A 423 -9.29 12.84 9.48
N ALA A 424 -9.37 13.77 10.43
CA ALA A 424 -8.26 14.69 10.73
C ALA A 424 -7.05 13.93 11.28
N ASN A 425 -7.27 13.01 12.21
CA ASN A 425 -6.24 12.14 12.77
C ASN A 425 -5.67 11.20 11.70
N LEU A 426 -6.52 10.53 10.92
CA LEU A 426 -6.11 9.69 9.80
C LEU A 426 -5.38 10.47 8.73
N ARG A 427 -5.72 11.73 8.44
CA ARG A 427 -5.00 12.55 7.45
C ARG A 427 -3.62 12.93 7.96
N THR A 428 -3.48 13.15 9.27
CA THR A 428 -2.18 13.44 9.91
C THR A 428 -1.31 12.19 10.01
N ILE A 429 -1.91 11.07 10.43
CA ILE A 429 -1.32 9.73 10.37
C ILE A 429 -0.92 9.45 8.92
N TYR A 430 -1.83 9.55 7.95
CA TYR A 430 -1.57 9.40 6.52
C TYR A 430 -0.46 10.31 6.01
N LYS A 431 -0.39 11.61 6.32
CA LYS A 431 0.72 12.45 5.84
C LYS A 431 2.07 11.99 6.40
N THR A 432 2.08 11.56 7.66
CA THR A 432 3.26 11.02 8.34
C THR A 432 3.62 9.62 7.80
N MET A 433 2.60 8.83 7.45
CA MET A 433 2.70 7.46 7.01
C MET A 433 2.80 7.30 5.50
N ASN A 434 2.38 8.24 4.65
CA ASN A 434 2.52 8.19 3.19
C ASN A 434 4.00 8.16 2.82
N LEU A 435 4.81 8.93 3.55
CA LEU A 435 6.26 8.88 3.47
C LEU A 435 6.82 7.47 3.77
N ARG A 436 6.10 6.64 4.55
CA ARG A 436 6.41 5.23 4.81
C ARG A 436 5.67 4.26 3.87
N PHE A 437 4.41 4.45 3.53
CA PHE A 437 3.58 3.54 2.72
C PHE A 437 3.89 3.60 1.24
N ASP A 438 4.28 4.76 0.71
CA ASP A 438 4.92 4.83 -0.61
C ASP A 438 6.08 3.84 -0.63
N ARG A 439 6.87 3.74 0.46
CA ARG A 439 8.02 2.84 0.58
C ARG A 439 7.65 1.39 0.86
N ILE A 440 6.61 1.13 1.65
CA ILE A 440 6.25 -0.21 2.16
C ILE A 440 5.47 -1.04 1.14
N ASP A 441 4.45 -0.49 0.46
CA ASP A 441 3.64 -1.29 -0.47
C ASP A 441 2.84 -0.40 -1.45
N VAL A 442 3.03 -0.63 -2.75
CA VAL A 442 2.27 0.02 -3.83
C VAL A 442 0.77 -0.24 -3.70
N ALA A 443 0.41 -1.48 -3.35
CA ALA A 443 -0.97 -1.92 -3.22
C ALA A 443 -1.62 -1.27 -1.99
N LEU A 444 -0.94 -1.22 -0.85
CA LEU A 444 -1.47 -0.54 0.35
C LEU A 444 -1.63 0.97 0.12
N ASN A 445 -0.68 1.64 -0.54
CA ASN A 445 -0.81 3.06 -0.88
C ASN A 445 -2.04 3.31 -1.78
N THR A 446 -2.25 2.47 -2.79
CA THR A 446 -3.41 2.56 -3.68
C THR A 446 -4.73 2.32 -2.92
N ILE A 447 -4.76 1.34 -2.01
CA ILE A 447 -5.91 1.04 -1.15
C ILE A 447 -6.21 2.24 -0.23
N TYR A 448 -5.19 2.82 0.41
CA TYR A 448 -5.33 3.97 1.30
C TYR A 448 -5.75 5.26 0.58
N GLN A 449 -5.20 5.55 -0.59
CA GLN A 449 -5.60 6.70 -1.41
C GLN A 449 -7.05 6.56 -1.89
N THR A 450 -7.43 5.35 -2.30
CA THR A 450 -8.80 5.03 -2.67
C THR A 450 -9.72 5.22 -1.46
N MET A 451 -9.36 4.67 -0.30
CA MET A 451 -10.10 4.83 0.95
C MET A 451 -10.26 6.30 1.35
N GLN A 452 -9.19 7.11 1.27
CA GLN A 452 -9.22 8.54 1.60
C GLN A 452 -10.11 9.34 0.64
N SER A 453 -10.00 9.07 -0.67
CA SER A 453 -10.87 9.70 -1.68
C SER A 453 -12.35 9.39 -1.43
N ARG A 454 -12.66 8.14 -1.04
CA ARG A 454 -14.02 7.74 -0.69
C ARG A 454 -14.47 8.32 0.66
N PHE A 455 -13.58 8.47 1.64
CA PHE A 455 -13.88 9.20 2.88
C PHE A 455 -14.28 10.65 2.63
N ASP A 456 -13.53 11.34 1.75
CA ASP A 456 -13.86 12.70 1.39
C ASP A 456 -15.23 12.77 0.69
N GLN A 457 -15.55 11.79 -0.15
CA GLN A 457 -16.88 11.69 -0.78
C GLN A 457 -18.00 11.43 0.25
N VAL A 458 -17.83 10.46 1.16
CA VAL A 458 -18.83 10.14 2.19
C VAL A 458 -19.07 11.33 3.12
N VAL A 459 -18.02 12.03 3.57
CA VAL A 459 -18.17 13.22 4.42
C VAL A 459 -18.89 14.34 3.67
N THR A 460 -18.57 14.58 2.39
CA THR A 460 -19.28 15.57 1.58
C THR A 460 -20.76 15.20 1.37
N LEU A 461 -21.06 13.92 1.09
CA LEU A 461 -22.44 13.43 0.94
C LEU A 461 -23.26 13.53 2.23
N ILE A 462 -22.65 13.30 3.41
CA ILE A 462 -23.36 13.43 4.68
C ILE A 462 -23.53 14.91 5.10
N GLN A 463 -22.59 15.78 4.73
CA GLN A 463 -22.70 17.23 4.94
C GLN A 463 -23.76 17.88 4.04
N ASP A 464 -24.00 17.33 2.85
CA ASP A 464 -25.13 17.66 1.99
C ASP A 464 -26.40 16.97 2.49
N THR A 465 -26.92 17.48 3.61
CA THR A 465 -28.05 16.98 4.45
C THR A 465 -29.38 16.63 3.75
N ASN A 466 -29.47 16.62 2.41
CA ASN A 466 -30.64 16.22 1.63
C ASN A 466 -30.40 15.06 0.65
N ALA A 467 -29.16 14.57 0.50
CA ALA A 467 -28.88 13.43 -0.36
C ALA A 467 -29.31 12.12 0.31
N SER A 468 -30.20 11.39 -0.37
CA SER A 468 -30.80 10.14 0.07
C SER A 468 -29.80 9.21 0.77
N ILE A 469 -30.14 8.77 1.97
CA ILE A 469 -29.47 7.72 2.76
C ILE A 469 -29.20 6.42 1.94
N ALA A 470 -29.87 6.24 0.79
CA ALA A 470 -29.59 5.16 -0.16
C ALA A 470 -28.32 5.39 -1.02
N ASP A 471 -27.97 6.64 -1.35
CA ASP A 471 -26.78 6.96 -2.15
C ASP A 471 -25.50 6.78 -1.33
N VAL A 472 -25.54 7.17 -0.05
CA VAL A 472 -24.48 6.85 0.91
C VAL A 472 -24.29 5.33 0.98
N HIS A 473 -25.38 4.56 1.05
CA HIS A 473 -25.32 3.09 1.09
C HIS A 473 -24.76 2.47 -0.20
N GLN A 474 -25.12 2.96 -1.39
CA GLN A 474 -24.57 2.45 -2.66
C GLN A 474 -23.07 2.75 -2.83
N GLN A 475 -22.62 3.95 -2.47
CA GLN A 475 -21.19 4.27 -2.54
C GLN A 475 -20.38 3.47 -1.51
N LEU A 476 -20.97 3.18 -0.34
CA LEU A 476 -20.37 2.31 0.68
C LEU A 476 -20.30 0.84 0.25
N LEU A 477 -21.32 0.31 -0.43
CA LEU A 477 -21.28 -1.01 -1.06
C LEU A 477 -20.19 -1.10 -2.15
N SER A 478 -19.92 0.00 -2.86
CA SER A 478 -18.82 0.05 -3.84
C SER A 478 -17.42 0.09 -3.20
N LEU A 479 -17.28 0.65 -1.99
CA LEU A 479 -16.04 0.61 -1.20
C LEU A 479 -15.77 -0.81 -0.70
N GLN A 480 -16.82 -1.48 -0.18
CA GLN A 480 -16.77 -2.89 0.16
C GLN A 480 -16.41 -3.73 -1.07
N ALA A 481 -16.99 -3.43 -2.25
CA ALA A 481 -16.65 -4.10 -3.51
C ALA A 481 -15.20 -3.86 -3.96
N ALA A 482 -14.59 -2.70 -3.68
CA ALA A 482 -13.18 -2.43 -4.03
C ALA A 482 -12.18 -3.16 -3.10
N VAL A 483 -12.55 -3.36 -1.82
CA VAL A 483 -11.80 -4.21 -0.88
C VAL A 483 -12.03 -5.69 -1.19
N GLN A 484 -13.26 -6.07 -1.51
CA GLN A 484 -13.61 -7.39 -2.03
C GLN A 484 -12.88 -7.66 -3.34
N ALA A 485 -12.69 -6.68 -4.23
CA ALA A 485 -11.93 -6.82 -5.48
C ALA A 485 -10.46 -7.24 -5.27
N PHE A 486 -9.89 -7.05 -4.08
CA PHE A 486 -8.58 -7.59 -3.73
C PHE A 486 -8.64 -9.12 -3.51
N GLY A 487 -9.69 -9.61 -2.83
CA GLY A 487 -10.02 -11.04 -2.73
C GLY A 487 -10.58 -11.62 -4.04
N GLU A 488 -11.37 -10.86 -4.79
CA GLU A 488 -11.92 -11.27 -6.09
C GLU A 488 -10.85 -11.29 -7.18
N ARG A 489 -9.70 -10.61 -7.05
CA ARG A 489 -8.57 -10.84 -7.94
C ARG A 489 -7.97 -12.24 -7.77
N ALA A 490 -8.09 -12.84 -6.58
CA ALA A 490 -7.81 -14.26 -6.38
C ALA A 490 -8.87 -15.14 -7.09
N LEU A 491 -10.12 -14.67 -7.18
CA LEU A 491 -11.20 -15.33 -7.94
C LEU A 491 -11.31 -14.99 -9.43
N ALA A 492 -10.67 -13.92 -9.92
CA ALA A 492 -10.72 -13.55 -11.33
C ALA A 492 -10.04 -14.60 -12.23
N GLY A 493 -9.26 -15.51 -11.62
CA GLY A 493 -8.75 -16.74 -12.22
C GLY A 493 -9.73 -17.93 -12.21
N ILE A 494 -10.88 -17.84 -11.54
CA ILE A 494 -11.90 -18.89 -11.51
C ILE A 494 -12.82 -18.74 -12.72
N LYS A 495 -12.33 -19.18 -13.89
CA LYS A 495 -13.12 -19.26 -15.13
C LYS A 495 -13.67 -20.67 -15.44
N ASP A 496 -13.36 -21.66 -14.61
CA ASP A 496 -13.67 -23.07 -14.91
C ASP A 496 -14.77 -23.65 -14.03
N ALA A 497 -15.55 -24.58 -14.61
CA ALA A 497 -16.77 -25.17 -14.04
C ALA A 497 -16.62 -25.73 -12.60
N ASN A 498 -15.42 -26.14 -12.20
CA ASN A 498 -15.16 -26.70 -10.86
C ASN A 498 -15.13 -25.64 -9.76
N GLY A 499 -14.62 -24.43 -10.03
CA GLY A 499 -14.66 -23.34 -9.05
C GLY A 499 -16.05 -22.71 -8.94
N GLN A 500 -16.82 -22.73 -10.04
CA GLN A 500 -18.24 -22.38 -10.00
C GLN A 500 -19.02 -23.39 -9.14
N SER A 501 -18.77 -24.69 -9.27
CA SER A 501 -19.41 -25.70 -8.41
C SER A 501 -19.12 -25.50 -6.92
N PHE A 502 -17.89 -25.12 -6.57
CA PHE A 502 -17.55 -24.77 -5.19
C PHE A 502 -18.33 -23.52 -4.71
N ALA A 503 -18.33 -22.45 -5.52
CA ALA A 503 -19.05 -21.22 -5.17
C ALA A 503 -20.56 -21.44 -5.03
N GLU A 504 -21.16 -22.25 -5.91
CA GLU A 504 -22.56 -22.67 -5.83
C GLU A 504 -22.84 -23.50 -4.57
N ALA A 505 -21.96 -24.45 -4.23
CA ALA A 505 -22.08 -25.24 -3.00
C ALA A 505 -21.99 -24.37 -1.74
N VAL A 506 -21.06 -23.40 -1.70
CA VAL A 506 -20.97 -22.43 -0.61
C VAL A 506 -22.27 -21.64 -0.51
N GLY A 507 -22.76 -21.08 -1.62
CA GLY A 507 -24.01 -20.31 -1.65
C GLY A 507 -25.26 -21.11 -1.28
N ALA A 508 -25.29 -22.42 -1.57
CA ALA A 508 -26.44 -23.29 -1.32
C ALA A 508 -26.48 -23.83 0.13
N TYR A 509 -25.32 -24.13 0.72
CA TYR A 509 -25.25 -24.93 1.95
C TYR A 509 -24.71 -24.19 3.17
N VAL A 510 -23.80 -23.23 3.00
CA VAL A 510 -23.37 -22.39 4.13
C VAL A 510 -24.50 -21.40 4.42
N ASP A 511 -24.83 -21.23 5.71
CA ASP A 511 -25.98 -20.42 6.15
C ASP A 511 -27.35 -20.94 5.68
N PHE A 512 -27.47 -22.25 5.45
CA PHE A 512 -28.68 -22.87 4.90
C PHE A 512 -30.00 -22.36 5.52
N ALA A 513 -30.09 -22.32 6.85
CA ALA A 513 -31.30 -21.90 7.54
C ALA A 513 -31.74 -20.49 7.19
N ARG A 514 -30.79 -19.59 6.91
CA ARG A 514 -31.07 -18.21 6.57
C ARG A 514 -31.79 -18.07 5.23
N TYR A 515 -31.29 -18.77 4.21
CA TYR A 515 -31.85 -18.72 2.87
C TYR A 515 -33.08 -19.62 2.69
N ASN A 516 -33.41 -20.43 3.71
CA ASN A 516 -34.53 -21.37 3.72
C ASN A 516 -35.57 -21.03 4.81
N ASN A 517 -35.87 -19.74 5.01
CA ASN A 517 -36.93 -19.26 5.92
C ASN A 517 -36.78 -19.76 7.38
N GLY A 518 -35.56 -19.79 7.88
CA GLY A 518 -35.22 -20.26 9.24
C GLY A 518 -35.19 -21.77 9.41
N LYS A 519 -35.45 -22.57 8.35
CA LYS A 519 -35.48 -24.03 8.45
C LYS A 519 -34.05 -24.60 8.47
N PRO A 520 -33.62 -25.30 9.53
CA PRO A 520 -32.31 -25.95 9.55
C PRO A 520 -32.25 -27.07 8.50
N MET A 521 -31.04 -27.55 8.18
CA MET A 521 -30.90 -28.77 7.40
C MET A 521 -31.58 -29.93 8.14
N SER A 522 -32.42 -30.68 7.43
CA SER A 522 -33.27 -31.72 7.99
C SER A 522 -32.75 -33.14 7.75
N SER A 523 -31.87 -33.35 6.77
CA SER A 523 -31.36 -34.67 6.39
C SER A 523 -29.84 -34.69 6.26
N TYR A 524 -29.24 -35.75 6.80
CA TYR A 524 -27.82 -36.01 6.62
C TYR A 524 -27.54 -36.36 5.15
N GLU A 525 -28.25 -37.32 4.57
CA GLU A 525 -27.96 -37.92 3.27
C GLU A 525 -28.21 -36.98 2.09
N THR A 526 -29.25 -36.16 2.16
CA THR A 526 -29.71 -35.36 1.01
C THR A 526 -29.28 -33.90 1.05
N GLN A 527 -28.85 -33.39 2.21
CA GLN A 527 -28.47 -31.98 2.37
C GLN A 527 -27.07 -31.83 2.93
N TYR A 528 -26.79 -32.39 4.10
CA TYR A 528 -25.50 -32.20 4.77
C TYR A 528 -24.35 -32.94 4.07
N PHE A 529 -24.54 -34.22 3.77
CA PHE A 529 -23.54 -35.10 3.15
C PHE A 529 -23.09 -34.59 1.76
N PRO A 530 -23.99 -34.17 0.85
CA PRO A 530 -23.58 -33.56 -0.42
C PRO A 530 -22.74 -32.28 -0.22
N ALA A 531 -23.12 -31.42 0.74
CA ALA A 531 -22.41 -30.17 1.03
C ALA A 531 -20.96 -30.43 1.47
N VAL A 532 -20.79 -31.21 2.54
CA VAL A 532 -19.47 -31.50 3.11
C VAL A 532 -18.61 -32.36 2.18
N THR A 533 -19.23 -33.17 1.32
CA THR A 533 -18.51 -33.93 0.27
C THR A 533 -17.98 -33.00 -0.81
N ASN A 534 -18.72 -31.96 -1.21
CA ASN A 534 -18.22 -30.96 -2.16
C ASN A 534 -17.03 -30.19 -1.58
N PHE A 535 -17.10 -29.75 -0.32
CA PHE A 535 -16.00 -29.05 0.34
C PHE A 535 -14.77 -29.94 0.54
N LEU A 536 -14.96 -31.21 0.94
CA LEU A 536 -13.87 -32.19 1.00
C LEU A 536 -13.25 -32.41 -0.39
N THR A 537 -14.07 -32.60 -1.42
CA THR A 537 -13.61 -32.78 -2.80
C THR A 537 -12.81 -31.57 -3.27
N THR A 538 -13.25 -30.37 -2.89
CA THR A 538 -12.54 -29.13 -3.23
C THR A 538 -11.18 -29.06 -2.53
N ALA A 539 -11.14 -29.29 -1.21
CA ALA A 539 -9.92 -29.27 -0.42
C ALA A 539 -8.92 -30.36 -0.83
N LYS A 540 -9.40 -31.56 -1.20
CA LYS A 540 -8.57 -32.74 -1.48
C LYS A 540 -8.17 -32.87 -2.95
N HIS A 541 -9.08 -32.57 -3.87
CA HIS A 541 -8.91 -32.83 -5.31
C HIS A 541 -8.92 -31.55 -6.14
N THR A 542 -9.95 -30.71 -6.05
CA THR A 542 -10.06 -29.52 -6.91
C THR A 542 -8.89 -28.58 -6.73
N ALA A 543 -8.46 -28.34 -5.49
CA ALA A 543 -7.30 -27.52 -5.18
C ALA A 543 -5.96 -28.05 -5.73
N ARG A 544 -5.92 -29.28 -6.27
CA ARG A 544 -4.75 -29.91 -6.92
C ARG A 544 -4.88 -29.99 -8.45
N ASN A 545 -5.95 -29.46 -9.02
CA ASN A 545 -6.16 -29.46 -10.47
C ASN A 545 -5.20 -28.49 -11.16
N ASN A 546 -4.91 -28.72 -12.44
CA ASN A 546 -3.95 -27.94 -13.23
C ASN A 546 -4.28 -26.44 -13.33
N ASN A 547 -5.51 -26.05 -13.01
CA ASN A 547 -5.93 -24.65 -12.98
C ASN A 547 -5.53 -23.93 -11.68
N TYR A 548 -5.23 -24.68 -10.62
CA TYR A 548 -4.95 -24.15 -9.28
C TYR A 548 -3.54 -24.44 -8.80
N VAL A 549 -2.88 -25.45 -9.38
CA VAL A 549 -1.48 -25.79 -9.10
C VAL A 549 -0.68 -25.86 -10.38
N PHE A 550 0.57 -25.42 -10.31
CA PHE A 550 1.46 -25.41 -11.46
C PHE A 550 2.27 -26.71 -11.56
N LYS A 551 2.00 -27.51 -12.61
CA LYS A 551 2.55 -28.89 -12.74
C LYS A 551 3.77 -29.02 -13.65
N ASP A 552 4.11 -27.99 -14.43
CA ASP A 552 5.23 -28.06 -15.37
C ASP A 552 6.56 -27.72 -14.68
N PHE A 553 7.19 -28.73 -14.07
CA PHE A 553 8.49 -28.61 -13.41
C PHE A 553 9.68 -28.37 -14.34
N ARG A 554 9.48 -28.37 -15.67
CA ARG A 554 10.51 -27.99 -16.65
C ARG A 554 10.49 -26.49 -16.94
N GLN A 555 9.41 -25.80 -16.57
CA GLN A 555 9.29 -24.37 -16.78
C GLN A 555 10.19 -23.61 -15.80
N SER A 556 11.13 -22.84 -16.33
CA SER A 556 12.03 -21.97 -15.55
C SER A 556 11.54 -20.52 -15.48
N ASP A 557 10.56 -20.12 -16.30
CA ASP A 557 9.94 -18.79 -16.28
C ASP A 557 8.95 -18.68 -15.11
N ALA A 558 9.38 -18.00 -14.05
CA ALA A 558 8.58 -17.78 -12.84
C ALA A 558 7.27 -17.02 -13.11
N ARG A 559 7.24 -16.13 -14.11
CA ARG A 559 6.01 -15.43 -14.50
C ARG A 559 4.95 -16.42 -14.96
N ILE A 560 5.32 -17.41 -15.77
CA ILE A 560 4.36 -18.42 -16.27
C ILE A 560 3.79 -19.23 -15.10
N ALA A 561 4.63 -19.65 -14.17
CA ALA A 561 4.20 -20.38 -12.98
C ALA A 561 3.23 -19.55 -12.11
N PHE A 562 3.61 -18.30 -11.78
CA PHE A 562 2.81 -17.47 -10.88
C PHE A 562 1.57 -16.84 -11.53
N THR A 563 1.59 -16.49 -12.83
CA THR A 563 0.40 -15.95 -13.51
C THR A 563 -0.68 -17.02 -13.70
N SER A 564 -0.31 -18.30 -13.85
CA SER A 564 -1.28 -19.37 -14.10
C SER A 564 -1.95 -19.92 -12.83
N SER A 565 -1.19 -20.07 -11.73
CA SER A 565 -1.71 -20.67 -10.49
C SER A 565 -1.62 -19.78 -9.25
N GLY A 566 -1.05 -18.58 -9.38
CA GLY A 566 -0.63 -17.76 -8.23
C GLY A 566 0.53 -18.38 -7.46
N THR A 567 1.10 -17.61 -6.52
CA THR A 567 2.11 -18.13 -5.57
C THR A 567 1.57 -19.27 -4.73
N ALA A 568 0.29 -19.18 -4.32
CA ALA A 568 -0.42 -20.20 -3.53
C ALA A 568 -0.50 -21.58 -4.22
N GLY A 569 -0.48 -21.61 -5.55
CA GLY A 569 -0.51 -22.84 -6.36
C GLY A 569 0.87 -23.36 -6.79
N ALA A 570 1.94 -22.63 -6.48
CA ALA A 570 3.28 -22.89 -6.99
C ALA A 570 4.26 -23.43 -5.94
N VAL A 571 3.76 -23.95 -4.80
CA VAL A 571 4.59 -24.44 -3.69
C VAL A 571 5.58 -25.54 -4.14
N ASP A 572 5.08 -26.63 -4.73
CA ASP A 572 5.94 -27.72 -5.21
C ASP A 572 6.83 -27.30 -6.39
N TRP A 573 6.33 -26.39 -7.25
CA TRP A 573 7.14 -25.85 -8.34
C TRP A 573 8.34 -25.05 -7.80
N LEU A 574 8.12 -24.20 -6.79
CA LEU A 574 9.20 -23.43 -6.16
C LEU A 574 10.21 -24.34 -5.45
N ALA A 575 9.72 -25.39 -4.77
CA ALA A 575 10.57 -26.40 -4.16
C ALA A 575 11.44 -27.13 -5.21
N ASN A 576 10.84 -27.55 -6.33
CA ASN A 576 11.58 -28.15 -7.44
C ASN A 576 12.56 -27.17 -8.09
N TYR A 577 12.16 -25.92 -8.30
CA TYR A 577 13.04 -24.86 -8.83
C TYR A 577 14.28 -24.70 -7.95
N ALA A 578 14.08 -24.60 -6.63
CA ALA A 578 15.18 -24.51 -5.67
C ALA A 578 16.11 -25.74 -5.73
N ASN A 579 15.55 -26.94 -5.88
CA ASN A 579 16.33 -28.17 -5.97
C ASN A 579 17.21 -28.19 -7.23
N GLN A 580 16.67 -27.73 -8.36
CA GLN A 580 17.39 -27.71 -9.64
C GLN A 580 18.45 -26.60 -9.72
N HIS A 581 18.17 -25.42 -9.16
CA HIS A 581 19.02 -24.23 -9.34
C HIS A 581 19.95 -23.93 -8.17
N TYR A 582 19.58 -24.31 -6.95
CA TYR A 582 20.30 -23.93 -5.73
C TYR A 582 20.77 -25.14 -4.90
N GLY A 583 20.62 -26.36 -5.41
CA GLY A 583 21.11 -27.58 -4.77
C GLY A 583 20.40 -27.92 -3.46
N THR A 584 19.18 -27.41 -3.25
CA THR A 584 18.33 -27.78 -2.12
C THR A 584 17.84 -29.23 -2.27
N ARG A 585 17.25 -29.76 -1.20
CA ARG A 585 16.63 -31.09 -1.18
C ARG A 585 15.24 -31.01 -0.53
N PHE A 586 14.44 -30.06 -1.00
CA PHE A 586 13.06 -29.95 -0.56
C PHE A 586 12.23 -31.10 -1.11
N ASP A 587 11.30 -31.59 -0.30
CA ASP A 587 10.30 -32.53 -0.71
C ASP A 587 9.39 -31.88 -1.75
N VAL A 588 9.28 -32.54 -2.90
CA VAL A 588 8.40 -32.17 -4.02
C VAL A 588 7.44 -33.33 -4.20
N ALA A 589 6.14 -33.07 -4.11
CA ALA A 589 5.15 -34.12 -4.28
C ALA A 589 5.00 -34.56 -5.74
N ALA A 590 4.58 -35.82 -5.95
CA ALA A 590 4.26 -36.35 -7.28
C ALA A 590 3.05 -35.62 -7.90
N ALA A 591 2.89 -35.68 -9.24
CA ALA A 591 1.91 -34.88 -9.98
C ALA A 591 0.44 -35.07 -9.56
N ASP A 592 0.08 -36.24 -9.06
CA ASP A 592 -1.23 -36.61 -8.51
C ASP A 592 -1.37 -36.27 -7.01
N ALA A 593 -0.23 -36.12 -6.32
CA ALA A 593 -0.11 -35.78 -4.91
C ALA A 593 0.38 -34.34 -4.67
N MET A 594 0.37 -33.46 -5.68
CA MET A 594 0.85 -32.07 -5.55
C MET A 594 0.14 -31.29 -4.45
N VAL A 595 0.89 -30.52 -3.68
CA VAL A 595 0.39 -29.65 -2.60
C VAL A 595 -0.81 -28.84 -3.12
N PRO A 596 -1.97 -28.91 -2.45
CA PRO A 596 -3.15 -28.17 -2.89
C PRO A 596 -2.90 -26.67 -2.80
N ASN A 597 -3.54 -25.91 -3.69
CA ASN A 597 -3.53 -24.46 -3.64
C ASN A 597 -3.93 -23.96 -2.25
N VAL A 598 -3.03 -23.16 -1.65
CA VAL A 598 -3.13 -22.68 -0.26
C VAL A 598 -4.47 -21.99 0.00
N ASP A 599 -4.87 -21.08 -0.89
CA ASP A 599 -6.04 -20.22 -0.68
C ASP A 599 -7.33 -21.03 -0.85
N LEU A 600 -7.45 -21.78 -1.94
CA LEU A 600 -8.64 -22.60 -2.21
C LEU A 600 -8.82 -23.72 -1.18
N TRP A 601 -7.74 -24.32 -0.68
CA TRP A 601 -7.83 -25.26 0.44
C TRP A 601 -8.38 -24.59 1.70
N ALA A 602 -7.90 -23.39 2.04
CA ALA A 602 -8.34 -22.67 3.23
C ALA A 602 -9.82 -22.29 3.14
N GLU A 603 -10.26 -21.87 1.97
CA GLU A 603 -11.67 -21.59 1.67
C GLU A 603 -12.56 -22.82 1.82
N ALA A 604 -12.16 -23.96 1.22
CA ALA A 604 -12.91 -25.20 1.34
C ALA A 604 -12.96 -25.71 2.79
N ALA A 605 -11.87 -25.59 3.54
CA ALA A 605 -11.81 -25.89 4.96
C ALA A 605 -12.79 -25.00 5.78
N ARG A 606 -12.85 -23.70 5.47
CA ARG A 606 -13.82 -22.77 6.09
C ARG A 606 -15.26 -23.12 5.81
N ALA A 607 -15.58 -23.39 4.55
CA ALA A 607 -16.93 -23.82 4.17
C ALA A 607 -17.34 -25.10 4.93
N TYR A 608 -16.44 -26.09 5.00
CA TYR A 608 -16.68 -27.32 5.74
C TYR A 608 -16.96 -27.08 7.23
N TYR A 609 -16.06 -26.37 7.94
CA TYR A 609 -16.26 -26.20 9.38
C TYR A 609 -17.46 -25.30 9.70
N LEU A 610 -17.78 -24.31 8.85
CA LEU A 610 -18.96 -23.46 9.00
C LEU A 610 -20.23 -24.29 8.88
N THR A 611 -20.34 -25.14 7.87
CA THR A 611 -21.48 -26.04 7.72
C THR A 611 -21.58 -27.03 8.89
N ALA A 612 -20.46 -27.54 9.38
CA ALA A 612 -20.43 -28.45 10.53
C ALA A 612 -20.87 -27.78 11.85
N VAL A 613 -20.36 -26.59 12.16
CA VAL A 613 -20.73 -25.87 13.40
C VAL A 613 -22.16 -25.33 13.37
N GLN A 614 -22.71 -25.07 12.17
CA GLN A 614 -24.12 -24.71 11.99
C GLN A 614 -25.06 -25.91 12.14
N ASN A 615 -24.57 -27.13 11.91
CA ASN A 615 -25.37 -28.35 11.92
C ASN A 615 -24.69 -29.46 12.76
N PRO A 616 -24.39 -29.23 14.05
CA PRO A 616 -23.53 -30.11 14.83
C PRO A 616 -24.11 -31.52 15.02
N LYS A 617 -25.43 -31.65 15.09
CA LYS A 617 -26.11 -32.96 15.16
C LYS A 617 -25.92 -33.78 13.88
N LEU A 618 -25.94 -33.14 12.71
CA LEU A 618 -25.69 -33.82 11.43
C LEU A 618 -24.20 -34.13 11.27
N ALA A 619 -23.33 -33.20 11.69
CA ALA A 619 -21.88 -33.43 11.72
C ALA A 619 -21.48 -34.62 12.62
N GLY A 620 -22.19 -34.85 13.73
CA GLY A 620 -21.98 -36.00 14.62
C GLY A 620 -22.32 -37.36 13.97
N GLN A 621 -23.08 -37.36 12.86
CA GLN A 621 -23.39 -38.58 12.12
C GLN A 621 -22.24 -39.06 11.24
N GLU A 622 -21.19 -38.24 11.04
CA GLU A 622 -19.96 -38.66 10.35
C GLU A 622 -19.12 -39.69 11.14
N GLY A 623 -19.53 -40.03 12.36
CA GLY A 623 -18.85 -41.00 13.22
C GLY A 623 -17.76 -40.39 14.09
N LYS A 624 -17.23 -41.19 15.03
CA LYS A 624 -16.23 -40.73 16.03
C LYS A 624 -14.94 -40.22 15.38
N ASP A 625 -14.56 -40.79 14.25
CA ASP A 625 -13.32 -40.41 13.57
C ASP A 625 -13.45 -39.11 12.78
N GLN A 626 -14.67 -38.70 12.42
CA GLN A 626 -14.94 -37.55 11.55
C GLN A 626 -13.95 -37.52 10.38
N ALA A 627 -13.92 -38.62 9.62
CA ALA A 627 -12.87 -38.90 8.63
C ALA A 627 -12.69 -37.75 7.63
N ARG A 628 -13.77 -37.06 7.22
CA ARG A 628 -13.68 -35.91 6.30
C ARG A 628 -12.94 -34.72 6.91
N ALA A 629 -13.25 -34.35 8.15
CA ALA A 629 -12.50 -33.33 8.87
C ALA A 629 -11.03 -33.73 9.04
N GLY A 630 -10.78 -35.01 9.35
CA GLY A 630 -9.44 -35.59 9.42
C GLY A 630 -8.65 -35.45 8.12
N ASP A 631 -9.24 -35.85 6.99
CA ASP A 631 -8.67 -35.74 5.65
C ASP A 631 -8.35 -34.27 5.29
N ILE A 632 -9.28 -33.33 5.56
CA ILE A 632 -9.03 -31.91 5.28
C ILE A 632 -7.86 -31.41 6.13
N ILE A 633 -7.83 -31.74 7.44
CA ILE A 633 -6.73 -31.38 8.33
C ILE A 633 -5.40 -31.95 7.83
N GLU A 634 -5.36 -33.20 7.40
CA GLU A 634 -4.14 -33.82 6.84
C GLU A 634 -3.64 -33.10 5.60
N ASN A 635 -4.54 -32.73 4.68
CA ASN A 635 -4.20 -31.93 3.50
C ASN A 635 -3.63 -30.54 3.89
N GLY A 636 -4.20 -29.87 4.90
CA GLY A 636 -3.67 -28.59 5.38
C GLY A 636 -2.33 -28.71 6.07
N MET A 637 -2.10 -29.80 6.82
CA MET A 637 -0.79 -30.08 7.41
C MET A 637 0.25 -30.36 6.33
N MET A 638 -0.11 -31.02 5.23
CA MET A 638 0.78 -31.18 4.06
C MET A 638 1.19 -29.81 3.50
N VAL A 639 0.25 -28.90 3.29
CA VAL A 639 0.54 -27.51 2.85
C VAL A 639 1.51 -26.82 3.79
N LEU A 640 1.23 -26.84 5.10
CA LEU A 640 2.13 -26.22 6.09
C LEU A 640 3.51 -26.86 6.10
N ASN A 641 3.60 -28.18 6.04
CA ASN A 641 4.88 -28.89 6.08
C ASN A 641 5.72 -28.56 4.85
N HIS A 642 5.13 -28.55 3.65
CA HIS A 642 5.85 -28.19 2.43
C HIS A 642 6.31 -26.73 2.43
N ALA A 643 5.45 -25.80 2.85
CA ALA A 643 5.83 -24.38 2.95
C ALA A 643 6.91 -24.12 4.02
N LYS A 644 6.85 -24.82 5.17
CA LYS A 644 7.84 -24.72 6.24
C LYS A 644 9.25 -25.10 5.79
N GLN A 645 9.41 -25.93 4.75
CA GLN A 645 10.74 -26.28 4.24
C GLN A 645 11.55 -25.06 3.80
N PHE A 646 10.87 -24.01 3.30
CA PHE A 646 11.53 -22.79 2.84
C PHE A 646 12.15 -21.97 3.99
N SER A 647 11.65 -22.11 5.21
CA SER A 647 12.21 -21.46 6.42
C SER A 647 12.78 -22.43 7.45
N ALA A 648 12.76 -23.74 7.16
CA ALA A 648 13.15 -24.77 8.10
C ALA A 648 14.63 -24.59 8.51
N PRO A 649 14.93 -24.62 9.83
CA PRO A 649 16.28 -24.47 10.32
C PRO A 649 17.03 -25.81 10.19
N GLY A 650 17.47 -26.15 8.98
CA GLY A 650 18.15 -27.42 8.69
C GLY A 650 19.34 -27.25 7.76
N GLY A 651 20.54 -27.03 8.32
CA GLY A 651 21.81 -27.01 7.59
C GLY A 651 21.87 -26.00 6.44
N THR A 652 22.84 -26.15 5.53
CA THR A 652 23.09 -25.24 4.39
C THR A 652 21.93 -25.10 3.40
N ALA A 653 20.81 -25.83 3.53
CA ALA A 653 19.74 -25.93 2.53
C ALA A 653 18.71 -24.78 2.55
N GLY A 654 18.22 -24.36 3.72
CA GLY A 654 17.33 -23.19 3.83
C GLY A 654 18.04 -21.88 3.50
N THR A 655 19.32 -21.80 3.86
CA THR A 655 20.21 -20.72 3.40
C THR A 655 20.53 -20.83 1.91
N ALA A 656 20.58 -22.01 1.31
CA ALA A 656 20.94 -22.16 -0.11
C ALA A 656 19.90 -21.57 -1.07
N LEU A 657 18.59 -21.80 -0.86
CA LEU A 657 17.56 -21.13 -1.67
C LEU A 657 17.71 -19.61 -1.55
N PHE A 658 17.78 -19.13 -0.33
CA PHE A 658 17.83 -17.71 -0.05
C PHE A 658 19.12 -17.02 -0.55
N ASP A 659 20.28 -17.60 -0.30
CA ASP A 659 21.58 -17.13 -0.78
C ASP A 659 21.68 -17.24 -2.31
N GLY A 660 21.13 -18.32 -2.88
CA GLY A 660 20.98 -18.51 -4.32
C GLY A 660 20.15 -17.40 -4.96
N LEU A 661 18.98 -17.10 -4.39
CA LEU A 661 18.14 -16.00 -4.83
C LEU A 661 18.88 -14.66 -4.76
N ALA A 662 19.65 -14.42 -3.69
CA ALA A 662 20.41 -13.18 -3.49
C ALA A 662 21.52 -13.00 -4.51
N ASN A 663 22.27 -14.06 -4.78
CA ASN A 663 23.36 -14.05 -5.72
C ASN A 663 22.84 -13.88 -7.15
N ASP A 664 21.77 -14.61 -7.52
CA ASP A 664 21.12 -14.48 -8.81
C ASP A 664 20.54 -13.09 -9.04
N TYR A 665 19.93 -12.47 -8.01
CA TYR A 665 19.41 -11.12 -8.13
C TYR A 665 20.51 -10.10 -8.42
N ARG A 666 21.61 -10.14 -7.66
CA ARG A 666 22.75 -9.23 -7.90
C ARG A 666 23.36 -9.44 -9.28
N ALA A 667 23.49 -10.70 -9.71
CA ALA A 667 24.00 -11.04 -11.03
C ALA A 667 23.08 -10.54 -12.16
N LYS A 668 21.77 -10.81 -12.07
CA LYS A 668 20.76 -10.41 -13.07
C LYS A 668 20.56 -8.89 -13.10
N LEU A 669 20.66 -8.20 -11.97
CA LEU A 669 20.65 -6.74 -11.91
C LEU A 669 21.86 -6.14 -12.64
N GLY A 670 23.06 -6.72 -12.43
CA GLY A 670 24.27 -6.34 -13.15
C GLY A 670 24.13 -6.58 -14.65
N ALA A 671 23.67 -7.76 -15.05
CA ALA A 671 23.47 -8.13 -16.45
C ALA A 671 22.45 -7.22 -17.15
N PHE A 672 21.34 -6.88 -16.47
CA PHE A 672 20.37 -5.92 -17.00
C PHE A 672 21.01 -4.54 -17.20
N ALA A 673 21.76 -4.02 -16.21
CA ALA A 673 22.39 -2.70 -16.34
C ALA A 673 23.40 -2.66 -17.50
N ASP A 674 24.16 -3.73 -17.70
CA ASP A 674 25.10 -3.84 -18.81
C ASP A 674 24.37 -4.01 -20.16
N ALA A 675 23.28 -4.78 -20.22
CA ALA A 675 22.49 -4.99 -21.44
C ALA A 675 21.68 -3.75 -21.84
N ALA A 676 21.16 -2.98 -20.88
CA ALA A 676 20.45 -1.73 -21.12
C ALA A 676 21.35 -0.71 -21.83
N GLU A 677 22.66 -0.70 -21.54
CA GLU A 677 23.63 0.17 -22.21
C GLU A 677 23.67 -0.05 -23.72
N ASN A 678 23.47 -1.29 -24.19
CA ASN A 678 23.41 -1.62 -25.62
C ASN A 678 22.19 -1.01 -26.33
N LEU A 679 21.17 -0.57 -25.61
CA LEU A 679 20.03 0.14 -26.20
C LEU A 679 20.41 1.56 -26.66
N ALA A 680 21.55 2.10 -26.20
CA ALA A 680 22.00 3.45 -26.57
C ALA A 680 22.37 3.57 -28.05
N THR A 681 22.69 2.46 -28.71
CA THR A 681 23.03 2.44 -30.14
C THR A 681 21.84 2.14 -31.06
N ARG A 682 20.63 1.95 -30.50
CA ARG A 682 19.42 1.58 -31.25
C ARG A 682 18.57 2.79 -31.59
N GLU A 683 17.74 2.69 -32.63
CA GLU A 683 16.68 3.67 -32.86
C GLU A 683 15.58 3.54 -31.77
N PRO A 684 15.00 4.66 -31.28
CA PRO A 684 15.15 6.05 -31.73
C PRO A 684 16.30 6.84 -31.04
N VAL A 685 17.14 6.19 -30.24
CA VAL A 685 18.23 6.83 -29.49
C VAL A 685 19.32 7.31 -30.44
N MET A 686 19.88 6.39 -31.22
CA MET A 686 20.94 6.66 -32.20
C MET A 686 20.51 6.19 -33.58
N GLN A 687 20.52 7.10 -34.55
CA GLN A 687 20.23 6.75 -35.95
C GLN A 687 21.43 6.00 -36.56
N PRO A 688 21.21 5.10 -37.53
CA PRO A 688 22.27 4.44 -38.28
C PRO A 688 23.27 5.45 -38.86
N GLY A 689 24.57 5.14 -38.73
CA GLY A 689 25.67 5.97 -39.24
C GLY A 689 26.00 7.20 -38.38
N ARG A 690 25.37 7.37 -37.21
CA ARG A 690 25.77 8.39 -36.23
C ARG A 690 26.77 7.83 -35.24
N HIS A 691 27.77 8.63 -34.89
CA HIS A 691 28.86 8.21 -34.01
C HIS A 691 29.13 9.28 -32.96
N PHE A 692 28.54 9.14 -31.77
CA PHE A 692 28.82 9.98 -30.61
C PHE A 692 28.62 9.18 -29.31
N GLN A 693 29.27 9.61 -28.23
CA GLN A 693 29.09 9.07 -26.89
C GLN A 693 27.87 9.72 -26.23
N LEU A 694 26.83 8.92 -25.97
CA LEU A 694 25.57 9.41 -25.39
C LEU A 694 25.79 10.08 -24.02
N TRP A 695 26.71 9.56 -23.21
CA TRP A 695 27.04 10.10 -21.88
C TRP A 695 28.34 10.93 -21.85
N GLY A 696 28.92 11.21 -23.01
CA GLY A 696 30.06 12.12 -23.15
C GLY A 696 29.67 13.57 -22.86
N ASP A 697 30.68 14.43 -22.70
CA ASP A 697 30.44 15.87 -22.59
C ASP A 697 30.13 16.51 -23.96
N VAL A 698 29.79 17.80 -23.97
CA VAL A 698 29.46 18.53 -25.20
C VAL A 698 30.68 18.83 -26.08
N ASN A 699 31.90 18.70 -25.54
CA ASN A 699 33.17 18.88 -26.22
C ASN A 699 33.81 17.53 -26.62
N GLN A 700 33.06 16.43 -26.54
CA GLN A 700 33.56 15.09 -26.86
C GLN A 700 34.15 15.05 -28.28
N GLY A 701 35.29 14.35 -28.40
CA GLY A 701 35.90 14.08 -29.69
C GLY A 701 35.05 13.11 -30.51
N LEU A 702 34.88 13.41 -31.79
CA LEU A 702 34.22 12.52 -32.75
C LEU A 702 35.26 11.78 -33.59
N PRO A 703 34.98 10.54 -34.05
CA PRO A 703 35.91 9.83 -34.92
C PRO A 703 36.08 10.57 -36.26
N PRO A 704 37.28 10.54 -36.89
CA PRO A 704 37.57 11.31 -38.11
C PRO A 704 36.58 11.09 -39.25
N GLY A 705 36.10 9.86 -39.43
CA GLY A 705 35.08 9.53 -40.45
C GLY A 705 33.74 10.24 -40.23
N ALA A 706 33.33 10.44 -38.98
CA ALA A 706 32.10 11.17 -38.64
C ALA A 706 32.24 12.68 -38.88
N ILE A 707 33.43 13.23 -38.65
CA ILE A 707 33.72 14.66 -38.88
C ILE A 707 33.74 14.97 -40.38
N ASN A 708 34.39 14.12 -41.17
CA ASN A 708 34.48 14.27 -42.63
C ASN A 708 33.10 14.15 -43.30
N GLY A 709 32.22 13.31 -42.76
CA GLY A 709 30.85 13.10 -43.25
C GLY A 709 29.86 14.20 -42.90
N LEU A 710 30.26 15.26 -42.17
CA LEU A 710 29.34 16.34 -41.82
C LEU A 710 28.86 17.09 -43.07
N GLY A 711 29.74 17.40 -44.04
CA GLY A 711 29.39 18.06 -45.31
C GLY A 711 29.07 19.55 -45.17
N MET A 712 29.90 20.47 -45.66
CA MET A 712 29.63 21.92 -45.58
C MET A 712 28.96 22.41 -46.87
N PRO A 713 28.14 23.49 -46.85
CA PRO A 713 27.65 24.10 -48.08
C PRO A 713 28.81 24.44 -49.02
N ASN A 714 28.65 24.18 -50.32
CA ASN A 714 29.70 24.49 -51.30
C ASN A 714 29.75 25.98 -51.66
N THR A 715 28.83 26.78 -51.12
CA THR A 715 28.72 28.22 -51.37
C THR A 715 28.73 29.03 -50.07
N ALA A 716 29.23 30.27 -50.15
CA ALA A 716 29.22 31.27 -49.09
C ALA A 716 28.42 32.50 -49.55
N THR A 717 27.48 32.97 -48.73
CA THR A 717 26.60 34.13 -49.00
C THR A 717 27.05 35.36 -48.20
N PRO A 718 26.56 36.58 -48.46
CA PRO A 718 26.74 37.68 -47.51
C PRO A 718 26.10 37.36 -46.14
N CYS A 719 26.73 37.76 -45.04
CA CYS A 719 26.16 37.61 -43.69
C CYS A 719 25.02 38.60 -43.40
N ALA A 720 25.03 39.75 -44.07
CA ALA A 720 23.96 40.75 -44.04
C ALA A 720 23.86 41.47 -45.39
N GLY A 721 22.64 41.85 -45.79
CA GLY A 721 22.36 42.56 -47.05
C GLY A 721 22.23 41.67 -48.29
N SER A 722 21.95 42.28 -49.44
CA SER A 722 21.87 41.60 -50.75
C SER A 722 23.22 41.67 -51.47
N GLY A 723 23.90 40.54 -51.59
CA GLY A 723 25.14 40.40 -52.34
C GLY A 723 25.30 39.00 -52.94
N PRO A 724 26.22 38.83 -53.90
CA PRO A 724 26.38 37.59 -54.67
C PRO A 724 26.93 36.42 -53.82
N SER A 725 26.44 35.20 -54.06
CA SER A 725 27.01 33.98 -53.46
C SER A 725 28.25 33.52 -54.24
N GLY A 726 29.29 33.07 -53.53
CA GLY A 726 30.52 32.53 -54.12
C GLY A 726 30.86 31.12 -53.64
N PRO A 727 31.86 30.42 -54.22
CA PRO A 727 32.31 29.12 -53.74
C PRO A 727 32.94 29.21 -52.34
N LYS A 728 32.64 28.23 -51.48
CA LYS A 728 33.25 28.11 -50.15
C LYS A 728 34.74 27.75 -50.27
N PRO A 729 35.62 28.30 -49.41
CA PRO A 729 37.02 27.85 -49.36
C PRO A 729 37.17 26.35 -49.07
N PRO A 730 38.20 25.69 -49.63
CA PRO A 730 38.44 24.26 -49.42
C PRO A 730 38.88 23.94 -47.98
N PHE A 731 39.54 24.86 -47.27
CA PHE A 731 39.93 24.67 -45.87
C PHE A 731 38.79 24.83 -44.85
N VAL A 732 37.63 25.37 -45.28
CA VAL A 732 36.44 25.51 -44.41
C VAL A 732 35.66 24.20 -44.48
N ASP A 733 36.06 23.21 -43.72
CA ASP A 733 35.40 21.90 -43.68
C ASP A 733 34.84 21.59 -42.29
N GLY A 734 34.23 20.41 -42.14
CA GLY A 734 33.64 19.96 -40.88
C GLY A 734 34.66 19.82 -39.74
N THR A 735 35.95 19.67 -40.04
CA THR A 735 37.03 19.52 -39.03
C THR A 735 37.31 20.81 -38.28
N GLN A 736 37.00 21.95 -38.91
CA GLN A 736 37.20 23.26 -38.31
C GLN A 736 36.05 23.65 -37.36
N LEU A 737 34.90 22.98 -37.40
CA LEU A 737 33.80 23.27 -36.47
C LEU A 737 34.24 23.03 -35.00
N PRO A 738 33.80 23.84 -34.03
CA PRO A 738 34.02 23.54 -32.62
C PRO A 738 33.37 22.21 -32.25
N ALA A 739 33.99 21.44 -31.35
CA ALA A 739 33.50 20.11 -30.96
C ALA A 739 32.00 20.06 -30.64
N PRO A 740 31.40 21.04 -29.91
CA PRO A 740 29.95 21.03 -29.69
C PRO A 740 29.10 21.15 -30.94
N MET A 741 29.56 21.90 -31.95
CA MET A 741 28.83 22.02 -33.21
C MET A 741 28.94 20.77 -34.06
N GLN A 742 30.13 20.15 -34.07
CA GLN A 742 30.30 18.84 -34.71
C GLN A 742 29.35 17.81 -34.07
N LEU A 743 29.25 17.82 -32.74
CA LEU A 743 28.34 16.96 -31.98
C LEU A 743 26.87 17.26 -32.26
N SER A 744 26.42 18.52 -32.19
CA SER A 744 25.02 18.89 -32.49
C SER A 744 24.57 18.34 -33.84
N ARG A 745 25.45 18.41 -34.84
CA ARG A 745 25.18 17.94 -36.19
C ARG A 745 25.19 16.42 -36.32
N GLN A 746 26.00 15.73 -35.53
CA GLN A 746 25.93 14.27 -35.43
C GLN A 746 24.63 13.81 -34.75
N ILE A 747 24.11 14.58 -33.80
CA ILE A 747 22.88 14.25 -33.09
C ILE A 747 21.63 14.57 -33.92
N ASP A 748 21.62 15.71 -34.61
CA ASP A 748 20.48 16.21 -35.38
C ASP A 748 20.88 16.60 -36.82
N ALA A 749 20.32 15.89 -37.79
CA ALA A 749 20.50 16.15 -39.22
C ALA A 749 19.94 17.52 -39.66
N GLY A 750 18.97 18.06 -38.92
CA GLY A 750 18.38 19.37 -39.15
C GLY A 750 19.34 20.53 -38.85
N VAL A 751 20.44 20.27 -38.14
CA VAL A 751 21.50 21.24 -37.91
C VAL A 751 22.37 21.36 -39.17
N GLN A 752 22.12 22.40 -39.96
CA GLN A 752 22.91 22.72 -41.15
C GLN A 752 23.79 23.94 -40.87
N PRO A 753 25.13 23.82 -40.97
CA PRO A 753 25.99 24.97 -40.92
C PRO A 753 25.78 25.81 -42.19
N THR A 754 25.65 27.12 -42.04
CA THR A 754 25.80 28.04 -43.16
C THR A 754 27.23 28.54 -43.24
N VAL A 755 27.61 29.11 -44.39
CA VAL A 755 28.86 29.84 -44.55
C VAL A 755 28.51 31.20 -45.13
N CYS A 756 29.03 32.28 -44.53
CA CYS A 756 28.82 33.63 -45.05
C CYS A 756 30.10 34.49 -45.01
N TYR A 757 30.06 35.68 -45.62
CA TYR A 757 31.13 36.70 -45.61
C TYR A 757 30.59 38.08 -45.15
N THR A 758 31.40 38.87 -44.43
CA THR A 758 30.95 40.15 -43.83
C THR A 758 31.41 41.41 -44.56
N LYS A 759 32.60 41.42 -45.17
CA LYS A 759 33.10 42.63 -45.85
C LYS A 759 33.80 42.32 -47.17
N VAL A 760 33.29 42.94 -48.23
CA VAL A 760 33.97 42.98 -49.53
C VAL A 760 34.31 44.42 -49.83
N TYR A 761 35.59 44.72 -50.02
CA TYR A 761 36.03 46.07 -50.32
C TYR A 761 37.23 46.08 -51.25
N TRP A 762 37.36 47.16 -52.02
CA TRP A 762 38.54 47.39 -52.83
C TRP A 762 39.64 47.96 -51.93
N ARG A 763 40.81 47.30 -51.85
CA ARG A 763 41.97 47.84 -51.12
C ARG A 763 42.76 48.72 -52.10
N THR A 764 42.67 50.02 -51.90
CA THR A 764 43.33 51.05 -52.72
C THR A 764 44.84 51.17 -52.46
N GLY A 765 45.36 50.51 -51.41
CA GLY A 765 46.76 50.62 -50.98
C GLY A 765 47.81 49.99 -51.91
N THR A 766 47.41 49.17 -52.89
CA THR A 766 48.33 48.58 -53.89
C THR A 766 48.00 49.14 -55.28
N LEU A 767 48.17 50.45 -55.49
CA LEU A 767 48.15 51.02 -56.84
C LEU A 767 49.31 50.40 -57.63
N TYR A 768 49.02 49.47 -58.54
CA TYR A 768 50.00 49.14 -59.58
C TYR A 768 50.20 50.41 -60.41
N ALA A 769 51.47 50.71 -60.74
CA ALA A 769 51.86 51.86 -61.53
C ALA A 769 50.88 52.09 -62.70
N PRO A 770 50.45 53.33 -62.96
CA PRO A 770 49.46 53.61 -63.98
C PRO A 770 49.85 52.98 -65.32
N ILE A 771 48.92 52.25 -65.94
CA ILE A 771 49.11 51.83 -67.33
C ILE A 771 48.83 53.08 -68.17
N VAL A 772 49.86 53.66 -68.77
CA VAL A 772 49.74 54.89 -69.58
C VAL A 772 48.78 54.63 -70.74
N THR A 773 47.69 55.40 -70.83
CA THR A 773 46.71 55.25 -71.91
C THR A 773 46.28 56.60 -72.47
N LYS A 774 47.05 57.05 -73.47
CA LYS A 774 46.79 58.10 -74.49
C LYS A 774 46.40 59.52 -74.00
N PRO A 775 46.80 60.58 -74.74
CA PRO A 775 46.26 61.92 -74.51
C PRO A 775 44.74 61.94 -74.77
N ASP A 776 44.02 62.76 -74.00
CA ASP A 776 42.59 62.97 -74.19
C ASP A 776 42.33 63.58 -75.57
N ARG A 777 41.29 63.09 -76.26
CA ARG A 777 40.96 63.55 -77.62
C ARG A 777 40.46 64.99 -77.66
N THR A 778 39.96 65.50 -76.54
CA THR A 778 39.42 66.87 -76.42
C THR A 778 40.41 67.87 -75.80
N ASP A 779 41.48 67.40 -75.17
CA ASP A 779 42.53 68.22 -74.57
C ASP A 779 43.86 67.44 -74.57
N PRO A 780 44.74 67.66 -75.57
CA PRO A 780 45.94 66.86 -75.76
C PRO A 780 46.99 67.02 -74.64
N ASP A 781 46.89 68.04 -73.80
CA ASP A 781 47.76 68.23 -72.64
C ASP A 781 47.31 67.42 -71.41
N THR A 782 46.13 66.78 -71.47
CA THR A 782 45.55 65.98 -70.40
C THR A 782 45.71 64.47 -70.68
N TRP A 783 46.39 63.76 -69.76
CA TRP A 783 46.58 62.30 -69.84
C TRP A 783 45.47 61.52 -69.15
N ILE A 784 45.05 60.40 -69.76
CA ILE A 784 44.11 59.44 -69.14
C ILE A 784 44.89 58.28 -68.50
N TYR A 785 44.82 58.20 -67.18
CA TYR A 785 45.45 57.13 -66.41
C TYR A 785 44.42 56.02 -66.16
N ARG A 786 44.77 54.77 -66.50
CA ARG A 786 44.01 53.61 -66.03
C ARG A 786 44.61 53.13 -64.71
N ASN A 787 43.88 53.35 -63.62
CA ASN A 787 44.21 52.85 -62.30
C ASN A 787 43.55 51.48 -62.10
N VAL A 788 44.18 50.63 -61.29
CA VAL A 788 43.64 49.32 -60.89
C VAL A 788 43.74 49.18 -59.37
N ALA A 789 42.73 48.58 -58.75
CA ALA A 789 42.76 48.24 -57.32
C ALA A 789 42.60 46.74 -57.12
N ASP A 790 43.13 46.25 -56.02
CA ASP A 790 42.97 44.87 -55.61
C ASP A 790 41.63 44.70 -54.87
N LEU A 791 40.88 43.64 -55.18
CA LEU A 791 39.70 43.27 -54.39
C LEU A 791 40.20 42.64 -53.11
N VAL A 792 39.87 43.20 -51.95
CA VAL A 792 40.11 42.51 -50.68
C VAL A 792 38.78 42.01 -50.14
N LEU A 793 38.72 40.69 -50.06
CA LEU A 793 37.62 39.98 -49.44
C LEU A 793 38.03 39.65 -48.00
N ASP A 794 37.47 40.37 -47.04
CA ASP A 794 37.51 39.96 -45.64
C ASP A 794 36.31 39.04 -45.41
N VAL A 795 36.58 37.75 -45.46
CA VAL A 795 35.56 36.74 -45.17
C VAL A 795 35.61 36.45 -43.68
N GLU A 796 34.57 36.86 -42.98
CA GLU A 796 34.26 36.33 -41.65
C GLU A 796 33.29 35.18 -41.80
N PHE A 797 33.76 33.98 -41.49
CA PHE A 797 32.97 32.77 -41.62
C PHE A 797 32.11 32.59 -40.37
N HIS A 798 30.80 32.72 -40.52
CA HIS A 798 29.85 32.34 -39.48
C HIS A 798 29.30 30.96 -39.77
N THR A 799 29.36 30.06 -38.80
CA THR A 799 28.54 28.85 -38.85
C THR A 799 27.24 29.13 -38.12
N MET A 800 26.14 29.26 -38.86
CA MET A 800 24.83 29.39 -38.23
C MET A 800 24.29 28.02 -37.86
N VAL A 801 23.87 27.88 -36.61
CA VAL A 801 23.14 26.73 -36.11
C VAL A 801 21.78 27.25 -35.68
N HIS A 802 20.69 26.89 -36.37
CA HIS A 802 19.34 27.40 -36.10
C HIS A 802 19.25 28.93 -35.93
N GLY A 803 19.89 29.69 -36.82
CA GLY A 803 19.85 31.16 -36.82
C GLY A 803 20.78 31.87 -35.83
N GLU A 804 21.60 31.14 -35.06
CA GLU A 804 22.61 31.73 -34.18
C GLU A 804 24.02 31.55 -34.75
N HIS A 805 24.81 32.62 -34.76
CA HIS A 805 26.19 32.60 -35.21
C HIS A 805 27.08 31.94 -34.15
N GLY A 806 27.80 30.89 -34.51
CA GLY A 806 28.98 30.50 -33.77
C GLY A 806 30.16 30.34 -34.71
N ARG A 807 31.32 30.75 -34.20
CA ARG A 807 32.60 30.90 -34.91
C ARG A 807 32.66 32.07 -35.88
N THR A 808 33.79 32.78 -35.82
CA THR A 808 34.21 33.83 -36.75
C THR A 808 35.66 33.52 -37.10
N GLU A 809 35.89 32.74 -38.14
CA GLU A 809 37.23 32.70 -38.73
C GLU A 809 37.36 33.88 -39.68
N ARG A 810 38.51 34.57 -39.68
CA ARG A 810 38.75 35.66 -40.63
C ARG A 810 39.82 35.21 -41.62
N ALA A 811 39.43 35.06 -42.88
CA ALA A 811 40.38 34.94 -43.98
C ALA A 811 40.31 36.21 -44.81
N THR A 812 41.48 36.75 -45.12
CA THR A 812 41.61 37.89 -46.04
C THR A 812 42.17 37.36 -47.35
N LYS A 813 41.48 37.64 -48.45
CA LYS A 813 41.96 37.30 -49.79
C LYS A 813 42.09 38.56 -50.62
N THR A 814 43.23 38.70 -51.29
CA THR A 814 43.52 39.83 -52.17
C THR A 814 43.49 39.37 -53.62
N TYR A 815 42.51 39.81 -54.41
CA TYR A 815 42.46 39.62 -55.85
C TYR A 815 43.23 40.75 -56.53
N LYS A 816 44.30 40.42 -57.24
CA LYS A 816 45.11 41.44 -57.91
C LYS A 816 44.34 42.02 -59.11
N ARG A 817 44.20 43.35 -59.17
CA ARG A 817 43.54 44.11 -60.27
C ARG A 817 42.04 43.80 -60.50
N GLY A 818 41.24 43.57 -59.47
CA GLY A 818 39.83 43.20 -59.65
C GLY A 818 38.91 44.33 -60.12
N CYS A 819 39.37 45.59 -60.11
CA CYS A 819 38.63 46.69 -60.74
C CYS A 819 39.59 47.73 -61.32
N SER A 820 39.11 48.47 -62.33
CA SER A 820 39.87 49.56 -62.96
C SER A 820 39.01 50.81 -63.11
N TRP A 821 39.60 51.98 -62.96
CA TRP A 821 38.96 53.26 -63.26
C TRP A 821 39.90 54.16 -64.06
N GLN A 822 39.35 55.17 -64.71
CA GLN A 822 40.12 56.15 -65.46
C GLN A 822 40.09 57.51 -64.76
N THR A 823 41.23 58.17 -64.65
CA THR A 823 41.31 59.57 -64.21
C THR A 823 41.98 60.44 -65.27
N LYS A 824 41.50 61.67 -65.42
CA LYS A 824 42.10 62.70 -66.27
C LYS A 824 43.03 63.57 -65.40
N GLY A 825 44.29 63.75 -65.79
CA GLY A 825 45.21 64.68 -65.13
C GLY A 825 46.38 64.03 -64.39
N ALA A 826 46.25 63.75 -63.09
CA ALA A 826 47.35 63.23 -62.24
C ALA A 826 47.12 61.78 -61.77
N PRO A 827 48.14 60.91 -61.75
CA PRO A 827 48.03 59.54 -61.26
C PRO A 827 47.72 59.52 -59.75
N GLY A 828 46.85 58.60 -59.32
CA GLY A 828 46.50 58.40 -57.90
C GLY A 828 45.26 59.15 -57.39
N THR A 829 44.50 59.83 -58.25
CA THR A 829 43.17 60.34 -57.88
C THR A 829 42.17 59.19 -57.73
N GLU A 830 41.52 59.08 -56.56
CA GLU A 830 40.49 58.07 -56.31
C GLU A 830 39.28 58.30 -57.22
N GLY A 831 38.79 57.23 -57.85
CA GLY A 831 37.59 57.26 -58.71
C GLY A 831 36.72 56.01 -58.47
N PRO A 832 35.44 56.05 -58.85
CA PRO A 832 34.52 54.92 -58.62
C PRO A 832 34.97 53.69 -59.42
N CYS A 833 35.29 52.61 -58.72
CA CYS A 833 35.70 51.35 -59.35
C CYS A 833 34.51 50.63 -60.00
N THR A 834 34.62 50.26 -61.27
CA THR A 834 33.53 49.66 -62.07
C THR A 834 33.65 48.13 -62.26
N GLY A 835 34.34 47.42 -61.36
CA GLY A 835 34.50 45.97 -61.45
C GLY A 835 33.21 45.19 -61.17
N ASP A 836 32.96 44.11 -61.93
CA ASP A 836 31.87 43.16 -61.63
C ASP A 836 32.26 42.28 -60.44
N LEU A 837 31.62 42.57 -59.30
CA LEU A 837 31.83 41.87 -58.05
C LEU A 837 31.42 40.39 -58.14
N ALA A 838 30.38 40.07 -58.92
CA ALA A 838 29.85 38.72 -59.05
C ALA A 838 30.78 37.84 -59.89
N ALA A 839 31.32 38.37 -60.99
CA ALA A 839 32.30 37.68 -61.83
C ALA A 839 33.62 37.41 -61.07
N SER A 840 34.05 38.35 -60.23
CA SER A 840 35.29 38.21 -59.45
C SER A 840 35.22 37.14 -58.35
N LEU A 841 34.01 36.74 -57.94
CA LEU A 841 33.79 35.73 -56.90
C LEU A 841 33.74 34.29 -57.45
N THR A 842 33.47 34.09 -58.75
CA THR A 842 33.25 32.75 -59.34
C THR A 842 34.49 32.12 -60.00
N ASP A 843 35.58 32.87 -60.15
CA ASP A 843 36.69 32.53 -61.05
C ASP A 843 37.83 31.71 -60.39
N GLY A 844 37.61 30.45 -60.02
CA GLY A 844 38.68 29.45 -59.79
C GLY A 844 39.84 29.78 -58.82
N VAL A 845 39.64 30.64 -57.81
CA VAL A 845 40.73 31.30 -57.07
C VAL A 845 41.28 30.52 -55.85
N LYS A 846 42.61 30.50 -55.61
CA LYS A 846 43.30 29.93 -54.42
C LYS A 846 43.16 30.78 -53.16
N TRP A 847 42.95 30.19 -51.98
CA TRP A 847 42.73 30.90 -50.70
C TRP A 847 43.97 30.92 -49.79
N GLU A 848 44.15 31.98 -49.00
CA GLU A 848 45.20 32.11 -47.98
C GLU A 848 44.56 32.16 -46.58
N ALA A 849 45.10 31.39 -45.62
CA ALA A 849 44.55 31.30 -44.27
C ALA A 849 45.01 32.47 -43.38
N GLY A 850 44.07 33.11 -42.67
CA GLY A 850 44.35 34.19 -41.70
C GLY A 850 44.27 33.72 -40.24
N ALA A 851 44.60 34.61 -39.29
CA ALA A 851 44.53 34.31 -37.86
C ALA A 851 43.07 34.17 -37.38
N ALA A 852 42.75 33.05 -36.73
CA ALA A 852 41.42 32.77 -36.18
C ALA A 852 41.17 33.52 -34.86
N SER A 853 39.95 34.04 -34.64
CA SER A 853 39.51 34.51 -33.32
C SER A 853 38.34 33.67 -32.81
N THR A 854 38.32 33.41 -31.50
CA THR A 854 37.37 32.49 -30.85
C THR A 854 36.20 33.27 -30.26
N VAL A 855 34.97 32.99 -30.71
CA VAL A 855 33.73 33.38 -30.00
C VAL A 855 33.10 32.12 -29.42
N ALA A 856 33.00 32.07 -28.09
CA ALA A 856 32.55 30.90 -27.33
C ALA A 856 31.02 30.83 -27.15
N ASN A 857 30.51 29.60 -27.00
CA ASN A 857 29.32 29.17 -26.25
C ASN A 857 27.96 28.91 -26.93
N ALA A 858 27.62 29.42 -28.13
CA ALA A 858 26.29 29.15 -28.71
C ALA A 858 26.04 27.67 -29.11
N GLY A 859 27.06 27.00 -29.66
CA GLY A 859 26.95 25.58 -30.06
C GLY A 859 26.90 24.59 -28.89
N ALA A 860 27.51 24.95 -27.75
CA ALA A 860 27.53 24.10 -26.55
C ALA A 860 26.14 23.88 -25.98
N GLU A 861 25.32 24.93 -25.95
CA GLU A 861 23.97 24.84 -25.43
C GLU A 861 23.04 23.96 -26.28
N LYS A 862 23.14 24.08 -27.60
CA LYS A 862 22.36 23.26 -28.53
C LYS A 862 22.80 21.80 -28.53
N ALA A 863 24.11 21.56 -28.49
CA ALA A 863 24.65 20.21 -28.35
C ALA A 863 24.16 19.55 -27.05
N ARG A 864 24.14 20.32 -25.96
CA ARG A 864 23.63 19.88 -24.66
C ARG A 864 22.15 19.53 -24.72
N LEU A 865 21.31 20.41 -25.29
CA LEU A 865 19.87 20.17 -25.45
C LEU A 865 19.61 18.92 -26.28
N ALA A 866 20.29 18.79 -27.43
CA ALA A 866 20.16 17.64 -28.31
C ALA A 866 20.61 16.34 -27.62
N LEU A 867 21.74 16.37 -26.91
CA LEU A 867 22.27 15.23 -26.18
C LEU A 867 21.36 14.82 -25.01
N SER A 868 20.80 15.78 -24.28
CA SER A 868 19.83 15.54 -23.21
C SER A 868 18.55 14.90 -23.74
N GLU A 869 18.02 15.37 -24.88
CA GLU A 869 16.85 14.74 -25.51
C GLU A 869 17.16 13.31 -25.97
N ARG A 870 18.37 13.03 -26.49
CA ARG A 870 18.77 11.65 -26.80
C ARG A 870 18.87 10.77 -25.56
N ARG A 871 19.40 11.30 -24.44
CA ARG A 871 19.43 10.59 -23.15
C ARG A 871 18.02 10.31 -22.63
N ALA A 872 17.11 11.28 -22.74
CA ALA A 872 15.71 11.10 -22.35
C ALA A 872 15.04 9.98 -23.18
N ARG A 873 15.24 9.97 -24.50
CA ARG A 873 14.74 8.90 -25.39
C ARG A 873 15.34 7.53 -25.06
N PHE A 874 16.62 7.49 -24.69
CA PHE A 874 17.24 6.27 -24.19
C PHE A 874 16.53 5.75 -22.94
N TYR A 875 16.33 6.59 -21.95
CA TYR A 875 15.63 6.18 -20.73
C TYR A 875 14.17 5.78 -20.99
N GLU A 876 13.45 6.43 -21.90
CA GLU A 876 12.11 5.99 -22.31
C GLU A 876 12.11 4.62 -23.01
N LEU A 877 13.11 4.37 -23.86
CA LEU A 877 13.28 3.07 -24.50
C LEU A 877 13.54 1.98 -23.46
N VAL A 878 14.47 2.22 -22.53
CA VAL A 878 14.76 1.29 -21.43
C VAL A 878 13.51 1.07 -20.57
N ALA A 879 12.76 2.13 -20.23
CA ALA A 879 11.51 2.01 -19.47
C ALA A 879 10.45 1.16 -20.20
N THR A 880 10.30 1.38 -21.50
CA THR A 880 9.35 0.64 -22.35
C THR A 880 9.72 -0.83 -22.45
N VAL A 881 11.01 -1.11 -22.61
CA VAL A 881 11.54 -2.47 -22.65
C VAL A 881 11.39 -3.15 -21.30
N ALA A 882 11.73 -2.46 -20.20
CA ALA A 882 11.57 -2.99 -18.85
C ALA A 882 10.11 -3.31 -18.51
N ALA A 883 9.16 -2.48 -18.96
CA ALA A 883 7.73 -2.69 -18.77
C ALA A 883 7.18 -3.88 -19.59
N ARG A 884 7.89 -4.28 -20.65
CA ARG A 884 7.53 -5.43 -21.48
C ARG A 884 8.34 -6.63 -21.00
N ASP A 885 7.70 -7.51 -20.24
CA ASP A 885 8.31 -8.73 -19.69
C ASP A 885 8.99 -9.65 -20.74
N TYR A 886 8.84 -9.44 -22.05
CA TYR A 886 9.46 -10.23 -23.12
C TYR A 886 10.28 -9.41 -24.13
N ALA A 887 10.54 -8.13 -23.87
CA ALA A 887 11.31 -7.29 -24.79
C ALA A 887 12.83 -7.51 -24.63
N ASP A 888 13.56 -7.37 -25.74
CA ASP A 888 15.02 -7.32 -25.76
C ASP A 888 15.51 -6.04 -25.03
N PRO A 889 16.32 -6.15 -23.95
CA PRO A 889 17.14 -7.32 -23.63
C PRO A 889 16.45 -8.36 -22.72
N ALA A 890 16.74 -9.64 -23.00
CA ALA A 890 16.23 -10.80 -22.23
C ALA A 890 16.60 -10.72 -20.74
N GLU A 891 17.64 -9.99 -20.41
CA GLU A 891 18.11 -9.68 -19.07
C GLU A 891 17.05 -8.94 -18.23
N SER A 892 16.18 -8.13 -18.85
CA SER A 892 15.06 -7.49 -18.15
C SER A 892 14.05 -8.53 -17.65
N HIS A 893 13.70 -9.48 -18.51
CA HIS A 893 12.81 -10.59 -18.14
C HIS A 893 13.42 -11.43 -17.01
N ALA A 894 14.71 -11.75 -17.12
CA ALA A 894 15.43 -12.52 -16.10
C ALA A 894 15.44 -11.80 -14.73
N LEU A 895 15.67 -10.49 -14.71
CA LEU A 895 15.63 -9.68 -13.48
C LEU A 895 14.22 -9.66 -12.87
N ASN A 896 13.19 -9.41 -13.68
CA ASN A 896 11.79 -9.39 -13.23
C ASN A 896 11.39 -10.75 -12.63
N ASN A 897 11.73 -11.85 -13.29
CA ASN A 897 11.51 -13.20 -12.77
C ASN A 897 12.22 -13.45 -11.45
N GLN A 898 13.41 -12.90 -11.27
CA GLN A 898 14.14 -13.03 -10.00
C GLN A 898 13.45 -12.28 -8.85
N VAL A 899 12.89 -11.09 -9.11
CA VAL A 899 12.10 -10.37 -8.11
C VAL A 899 10.84 -11.15 -7.74
N ARG A 900 10.16 -11.75 -8.71
CA ARG A 900 8.98 -12.62 -8.48
C ARG A 900 9.31 -13.83 -7.62
N LEU A 901 10.43 -14.50 -7.87
CA LEU A 901 10.91 -15.62 -7.05
C LEU A 901 11.19 -15.18 -5.61
N TYR A 902 11.80 -14.01 -5.43
CA TYR A 902 12.03 -13.43 -4.11
C TYR A 902 10.74 -13.16 -3.34
N GLN A 903 9.78 -12.55 -4.01
CA GLN A 903 8.45 -12.28 -3.46
C GLN A 903 7.73 -13.58 -3.09
N ALA A 904 7.77 -14.59 -3.95
CA ALA A 904 7.18 -15.90 -3.68
C ALA A 904 7.82 -16.60 -2.47
N TYR A 905 9.16 -16.56 -2.36
CA TYR A 905 9.89 -17.08 -1.21
C TYR A 905 9.45 -16.39 0.09
N VAL A 906 9.34 -15.05 0.09
CA VAL A 906 8.88 -14.31 1.26
C VAL A 906 7.42 -14.65 1.60
N GLN A 907 6.55 -14.77 0.60
CA GLN A 907 5.13 -15.11 0.80
C GLN A 907 4.92 -16.51 1.39
N LEU A 908 5.71 -17.51 0.96
CA LEU A 908 5.52 -18.90 1.35
C LEU A 908 6.40 -19.33 2.52
N GLY A 909 7.66 -18.90 2.53
CA GLY A 909 8.64 -19.29 3.54
C GLY A 909 8.66 -18.40 4.77
N LEU A 910 8.36 -17.11 4.61
CA LEU A 910 8.41 -16.10 5.67
C LEU A 910 7.10 -15.32 5.84
N PRO A 911 5.91 -15.97 5.81
CA PRO A 911 4.63 -15.25 5.82
C PRO A 911 4.41 -14.43 7.11
N ARG A 912 4.86 -14.91 8.27
CA ARG A 912 4.73 -14.16 9.54
C ARG A 912 5.69 -13.00 9.59
N ALA A 913 6.92 -13.19 9.13
CA ALA A 913 7.88 -12.10 8.98
C ALA A 913 7.36 -11.03 8.01
N ARG A 914 6.75 -11.43 6.88
CA ARG A 914 6.10 -10.50 5.94
C ARG A 914 5.02 -9.64 6.62
N GLU A 915 4.20 -10.22 7.49
CA GLU A 915 3.19 -9.49 8.25
C GLU A 915 3.78 -8.62 9.36
N THR A 916 4.97 -8.96 9.85
CA THR A 916 5.53 -8.37 11.07
C THR A 916 6.77 -7.50 10.86
N ASP A 917 7.36 -7.49 9.67
CA ASP A 917 8.58 -6.76 9.35
C ASP A 917 8.34 -5.83 8.14
N ASP A 918 8.04 -4.56 8.44
CA ASP A 918 7.85 -3.46 7.50
C ASP A 918 9.03 -3.34 6.55
N GLU A 919 10.25 -3.50 7.05
CA GLU A 919 11.45 -3.31 6.23
C GLU A 919 11.60 -4.47 5.25
N LEU A 920 11.37 -5.71 5.70
CA LEU A 920 11.33 -6.88 4.83
C LEU A 920 10.22 -6.77 3.78
N HIS A 921 9.00 -6.38 4.20
CA HIS A 921 7.88 -6.21 3.28
C HIS A 921 8.13 -5.06 2.29
N ALA A 922 8.62 -3.91 2.75
CA ALA A 922 9.00 -2.77 1.91
C ALA A 922 10.06 -3.15 0.88
N LEU A 923 11.10 -3.85 1.32
CA LEU A 923 12.20 -4.25 0.46
C LEU A 923 11.77 -5.32 -0.57
N ALA A 924 10.76 -6.13 -0.27
CA ALA A 924 10.28 -7.18 -1.18
C ALA A 924 9.11 -6.73 -2.09
N PHE A 925 8.18 -5.91 -1.60
CA PHE A 925 6.91 -5.58 -2.28
C PHE A 925 6.68 -4.07 -2.50
N GLY A 926 7.46 -3.21 -1.83
CA GLY A 926 7.30 -1.76 -1.87
C GLY A 926 7.80 -1.08 -3.15
N THR A 927 7.44 0.20 -3.34
CA THR A 927 7.96 1.00 -4.48
C THR A 927 9.47 1.25 -4.37
N HIS A 928 10.02 1.14 -3.17
CA HIS A 928 11.45 1.26 -2.86
C HIS A 928 12.08 -0.11 -2.59
N GLY A 929 11.43 -1.19 -3.02
CA GLY A 929 11.93 -2.55 -2.88
C GLY A 929 13.02 -2.91 -3.87
N LEU A 930 13.25 -4.22 -4.03
CA LEU A 930 14.11 -4.77 -5.06
C LEU A 930 13.78 -4.14 -6.42
N ILE A 931 14.81 -3.68 -7.11
CA ILE A 931 14.67 -3.08 -8.42
C ILE A 931 14.39 -4.20 -9.43
N GLY A 932 13.20 -4.13 -10.02
CA GLY A 932 12.66 -5.02 -11.04
C GLY A 932 11.15 -4.79 -11.13
N ASN A 933 10.50 -5.43 -12.09
CA ASN A 933 9.05 -5.40 -12.22
C ASN A 933 8.45 -6.73 -11.74
N SER A 934 7.25 -6.64 -11.18
CA SER A 934 6.42 -7.74 -10.71
C SER A 934 4.95 -7.45 -11.03
N ASP A 935 4.03 -8.36 -10.69
CA ASP A 935 2.59 -8.13 -10.89
C ASP A 935 2.06 -7.00 -10.00
N SER A 936 2.73 -6.71 -8.88
CA SER A 936 2.33 -5.68 -7.93
C SER A 936 3.15 -4.39 -8.03
N SER A 937 4.30 -4.39 -8.72
CA SER A 937 5.19 -3.24 -8.77
C SER A 937 5.91 -3.09 -10.11
N GLN A 938 6.02 -1.86 -10.60
CA GLN A 938 6.69 -1.51 -11.86
C GLN A 938 7.90 -0.61 -11.59
N VAL A 939 8.75 -1.01 -10.64
CA VAL A 939 9.80 -0.14 -10.07
C VAL A 939 10.84 0.21 -11.13
N LEU A 940 11.30 -0.77 -11.90
CA LEU A 940 12.39 -0.59 -12.86
C LEU A 940 11.98 0.32 -14.02
N SER A 941 10.80 0.08 -14.61
CA SER A 941 10.30 0.91 -15.72
C SER A 941 10.02 2.34 -15.25
N ALA A 942 9.48 2.51 -14.03
CA ALA A 942 9.20 3.81 -13.47
C ALA A 942 10.47 4.63 -13.13
N ILE A 943 11.56 4.00 -12.66
CA ILE A 943 12.86 4.65 -12.46
C ILE A 943 13.36 5.30 -13.76
N TYR A 944 13.37 4.53 -14.85
CA TYR A 944 13.84 5.02 -16.15
C TYR A 944 12.89 6.06 -16.75
N ALA A 945 11.57 5.90 -16.58
CA ALA A 945 10.61 6.92 -16.99
C ALA A 945 10.83 8.26 -16.24
N GLN A 946 11.12 8.20 -14.94
CA GLN A 946 11.46 9.38 -14.14
C GLN A 946 12.77 10.02 -14.63
N ALA A 947 13.80 9.21 -14.90
CA ALA A 947 15.06 9.71 -15.43
C ALA A 947 14.89 10.48 -16.76
N ALA A 948 14.03 10.00 -17.65
CA ALA A 948 13.71 10.69 -18.89
C ALA A 948 13.07 12.08 -18.64
N GLN A 949 12.14 12.16 -17.69
CA GLN A 949 11.48 13.41 -17.32
C GLN A 949 12.48 14.41 -16.74
N VAL A 950 13.36 13.96 -15.85
CA VAL A 950 14.38 14.80 -15.20
C VAL A 950 15.43 15.28 -16.21
N GLU A 951 15.88 14.43 -17.14
CA GLU A 951 16.78 14.87 -18.21
C GLU A 951 16.17 16.02 -19.01
N ARG A 952 14.91 15.89 -19.46
CA ARG A 952 14.24 16.95 -20.22
C ARG A 952 14.05 18.23 -19.41
N ALA A 953 13.63 18.09 -18.14
CA ALA A 953 13.38 19.25 -17.28
C ALA A 953 14.67 20.03 -16.97
N THR A 954 15.79 19.33 -16.81
CA THR A 954 17.10 19.94 -16.54
C THR A 954 17.86 20.32 -17.81
N TYR A 955 17.36 19.89 -18.98
CA TYR A 955 18.07 19.95 -20.24
C TYR A 955 19.46 19.27 -20.17
N GLY A 956 19.65 18.34 -19.22
CA GLY A 956 20.94 17.72 -18.94
C GLY A 956 21.92 18.58 -18.13
N ARG A 957 21.49 19.69 -17.51
CA ARG A 957 22.30 20.46 -16.54
C ARG A 957 22.13 19.91 -15.13
N GLY A 958 23.24 19.79 -14.40
CA GLY A 958 23.20 19.51 -12.97
C GLY A 958 22.84 18.07 -12.62
N ALA A 959 22.13 17.92 -11.51
CA ALA A 959 21.79 16.65 -10.89
C ALA A 959 20.73 15.86 -11.69
N LEU A 960 20.78 14.54 -11.59
CA LEU A 960 19.77 13.59 -12.04
C LEU A 960 19.14 12.90 -10.80
N PRO A 961 18.34 13.63 -10.01
CA PRO A 961 17.70 13.07 -8.82
C PRO A 961 16.58 12.10 -9.21
N ILE A 962 16.67 10.86 -8.73
CA ILE A 962 15.64 9.84 -8.95
C ILE A 962 14.98 9.49 -7.61
N ALA A 963 13.76 9.99 -7.38
CA ALA A 963 13.06 9.81 -6.11
C ALA A 963 12.77 8.34 -5.80
N MET A 964 12.51 7.50 -6.80
CA MET A 964 12.25 6.07 -6.58
C MET A 964 13.48 5.28 -6.10
N LEU A 965 14.68 5.84 -6.28
CA LEU A 965 15.93 5.31 -5.75
C LEU A 965 16.23 5.87 -4.35
N ASP A 966 15.42 6.80 -3.84
CA ASP A 966 15.68 7.48 -2.59
C ASP A 966 15.31 6.65 -1.36
N ASP A 967 16.33 6.08 -0.73
CA ASP A 967 16.18 5.34 0.52
C ASP A 967 16.26 6.23 1.77
N SER A 968 16.42 7.54 1.62
CA SER A 968 16.62 8.48 2.73
C SER A 968 15.30 8.97 3.33
N ALA A 969 15.17 9.03 4.66
CA ALA A 969 13.96 9.51 5.33
C ALA A 969 14.00 11.04 5.50
N GLY A 970 12.97 11.75 5.02
CA GLY A 970 12.69 13.12 5.47
C GLY A 970 13.32 14.26 4.65
N GLY A 971 13.08 14.31 3.34
CA GLY A 971 13.35 15.52 2.55
C GLY A 971 14.82 15.78 2.21
N SER A 972 15.70 14.79 2.38
CA SER A 972 16.98 14.78 1.66
C SER A 972 16.72 14.84 0.16
N SER A 973 17.66 15.44 -0.57
CA SER A 973 17.61 15.35 -2.03
C SER A 973 17.73 13.88 -2.45
N PRO A 974 16.89 13.41 -3.40
CA PRO A 974 17.01 12.08 -3.96
C PRO A 974 18.43 11.78 -4.45
N PRO A 975 18.86 10.51 -4.52
CA PRO A 975 20.15 10.14 -5.04
C PRO A 975 20.38 10.78 -6.41
N ASP A 976 21.45 11.55 -6.49
CA ASP A 976 21.89 12.16 -7.73
C ASP A 976 22.68 11.14 -8.55
N CYS A 977 21.97 10.42 -9.41
CA CYS A 977 22.61 9.49 -10.35
C CYS A 977 23.52 10.23 -11.35
N GLY A 978 23.41 11.56 -11.47
CA GLY A 978 24.28 12.42 -12.26
C GLY A 978 25.74 12.41 -11.80
N THR A 979 26.02 12.00 -10.56
CA THR A 979 27.38 11.79 -10.04
C THR A 979 28.16 10.71 -10.81
N TYR A 980 27.48 9.83 -11.54
CA TYR A 980 28.09 8.83 -12.41
C TYR A 980 28.39 9.35 -13.83
N ARG A 981 28.02 10.60 -14.17
CA ARG A 981 28.32 11.20 -15.47
C ARG A 981 29.83 11.35 -15.67
N GLY A 982 30.27 11.25 -16.93
CA GLY A 982 31.69 11.32 -17.30
C GLY A 982 32.45 9.99 -17.21
N LYS A 983 31.81 8.91 -16.72
CA LYS A 983 32.36 7.55 -16.78
C LYS A 983 32.16 6.86 -18.14
N GLY A 984 31.57 7.56 -19.12
CA GLY A 984 31.30 7.04 -20.46
C GLY A 984 30.18 6.00 -20.56
N ARG A 985 29.44 5.75 -19.47
CA ARG A 985 28.40 4.72 -19.34
C ARG A 985 27.08 5.30 -18.84
N ASP A 986 26.01 4.49 -18.84
CA ASP A 986 24.69 4.85 -18.30
C ASP A 986 24.76 5.21 -16.80
N PRO A 987 24.58 6.50 -16.42
CA PRO A 987 24.61 6.90 -15.03
C PRO A 987 23.43 6.36 -14.23
N VAL A 988 22.26 6.17 -14.85
CA VAL A 988 21.07 5.60 -14.17
C VAL A 988 21.28 4.11 -13.94
N GLY A 989 21.76 3.37 -14.93
CA GLY A 989 22.09 1.94 -14.80
C GLY A 989 23.13 1.66 -13.71
N LEU A 990 24.17 2.49 -13.59
CA LEU A 990 25.14 2.39 -12.50
C LEU A 990 24.51 2.67 -11.12
N CYS A 991 23.69 3.72 -11.04
CA CYS A 991 22.95 4.09 -9.83
C CYS A 991 21.99 2.97 -9.39
N VAL A 992 21.25 2.39 -10.34
CA VAL A 992 20.37 1.23 -10.15
C VAL A 992 21.14 0.02 -9.64
N LYS A 993 22.31 -0.27 -10.23
CA LYS A 993 23.16 -1.39 -9.80
C LYS A 993 23.62 -1.23 -8.35
N ASP A 994 24.12 -0.05 -7.99
CA ASP A 994 24.67 0.21 -6.66
C ASP A 994 23.57 0.23 -5.59
N ILE A 995 22.46 0.93 -5.83
CA ILE A 995 21.33 1.02 -4.89
C ILE A 995 20.59 -0.31 -4.80
N GLY A 996 20.36 -1.00 -5.92
CA GLY A 996 19.74 -2.31 -5.93
C GLY A 996 20.56 -3.37 -5.19
N ALA A 997 21.90 -3.31 -5.30
CA ALA A 997 22.78 -4.17 -4.51
C ALA A 997 22.69 -3.89 -3.01
N ASP A 998 22.59 -2.62 -2.59
CA ASP A 998 22.38 -2.25 -1.19
C ASP A 998 21.01 -2.72 -0.66
N ARG A 999 19.92 -2.47 -1.40
CA ARG A 999 18.57 -2.95 -1.07
C ARG A 999 18.53 -4.47 -0.92
N ALA A 1000 19.15 -5.19 -1.85
CA ALA A 1000 19.26 -6.65 -1.77
C ALA A 1000 20.07 -7.11 -0.56
N LYS A 1001 21.14 -6.39 -0.19
CA LYS A 1001 21.92 -6.68 1.03
C LYS A 1001 21.10 -6.44 2.30
N ARG A 1002 20.32 -5.36 2.37
CA ARG A 1002 19.41 -5.10 3.50
C ARG A 1002 18.32 -6.16 3.60
N LEU A 1003 17.66 -6.49 2.49
CA LEU A 1003 16.65 -7.55 2.46
C LEU A 1003 17.26 -8.88 2.91
N HIS A 1004 18.50 -9.16 2.46
CA HIS A 1004 19.23 -10.35 2.87
C HIS A 1004 19.49 -10.37 4.39
N ALA A 1005 19.94 -9.26 4.98
CA ALA A 1005 20.12 -9.17 6.42
C ALA A 1005 18.80 -9.36 7.21
N ARG A 1006 17.69 -8.80 6.73
CA ARG A 1006 16.36 -8.96 7.36
C ARG A 1006 15.90 -10.41 7.35
N ILE A 1007 15.96 -11.07 6.20
CA ILE A 1007 15.61 -12.49 6.08
C ILE A 1007 16.51 -13.35 6.97
N GLY A 1008 17.82 -13.10 6.97
CA GLY A 1008 18.77 -13.81 7.84
C GLY A 1008 18.37 -13.75 9.32
N THR A 1009 17.92 -12.58 9.79
CA THR A 1009 17.44 -12.38 11.17
C THR A 1009 16.24 -13.27 11.49
N HIS A 1010 15.23 -13.32 10.60
CA HIS A 1010 14.06 -14.18 10.81
C HIS A 1010 14.42 -15.67 10.78
N LEU A 1011 15.32 -16.09 9.89
CA LEU A 1011 15.80 -17.46 9.86
C LEU A 1011 16.57 -17.84 11.13
N GLU A 1012 17.31 -16.90 11.73
CA GLU A 1012 17.96 -17.10 13.03
C GLU A 1012 16.95 -17.27 14.17
N HIS A 1013 15.88 -16.47 14.21
CA HIS A 1013 14.82 -16.63 15.21
C HIS A 1013 14.02 -17.92 15.04
N VAL A 1014 13.78 -18.34 13.79
CA VAL A 1014 13.18 -19.64 13.50
C VAL A 1014 14.09 -20.77 13.98
N ARG A 1015 15.41 -20.66 13.76
CA ARG A 1015 16.41 -21.61 14.27
C ARG A 1015 16.47 -21.64 15.79
N ALA A 1016 16.32 -20.49 16.44
CA ALA A 1016 16.28 -20.37 17.89
C ALA A 1016 14.94 -20.85 18.50
N GLY A 1017 13.94 -21.15 17.68
CA GLY A 1017 12.59 -21.52 18.13
C GLY A 1017 11.80 -20.35 18.76
N THR A 1018 12.30 -19.12 18.65
CA THR A 1018 11.62 -17.91 19.16
C THR A 1018 10.58 -17.37 18.18
N GLU A 1019 10.65 -17.79 16.92
CA GLU A 1019 9.71 -17.44 15.86
C GLU A 1019 9.25 -18.72 15.14
N THR A 1020 7.99 -18.76 14.71
CA THR A 1020 7.47 -19.86 13.89
C THR A 1020 6.83 -19.27 12.64
N GLN A 1021 7.34 -19.64 11.46
CA GLN A 1021 6.71 -19.28 10.20
C GLN A 1021 5.57 -20.26 9.90
N THR A 1022 4.38 -19.72 9.69
CA THR A 1022 3.17 -20.47 9.33
C THR A 1022 2.37 -19.65 8.33
N LEU A 1023 1.72 -20.31 7.38
CA LEU A 1023 0.75 -19.64 6.51
C LEU A 1023 -0.50 -19.27 7.34
N PRO A 1024 -0.78 -17.97 7.60
CA PRO A 1024 -1.79 -17.54 8.57
C PRO A 1024 -3.19 -18.07 8.27
N LEU A 1025 -3.60 -18.02 6.99
CA LEU A 1025 -4.90 -18.51 6.55
C LEU A 1025 -5.06 -20.02 6.75
N ILE A 1026 -3.98 -20.79 6.59
CA ILE A 1026 -3.98 -22.24 6.80
C ILE A 1026 -4.04 -22.55 8.28
N ASP A 1027 -3.21 -21.88 9.09
CA ASP A 1027 -3.16 -22.08 10.54
C ASP A 1027 -4.51 -21.76 11.18
N GLU A 1028 -5.16 -20.67 10.76
CA GLU A 1028 -6.53 -20.32 11.13
C GLU A 1028 -7.53 -21.43 10.80
N ALA A 1029 -7.56 -21.87 9.53
CA ALA A 1029 -8.55 -22.84 9.09
C ALA A 1029 -8.36 -24.20 9.79
N LEU A 1030 -7.11 -24.61 10.04
CA LEU A 1030 -6.77 -25.80 10.82
C LEU A 1030 -7.21 -25.68 12.28
N ALA A 1031 -6.95 -24.54 12.93
CA ALA A 1031 -7.39 -24.28 14.29
C ALA A 1031 -8.92 -24.38 14.42
N ASN A 1032 -9.66 -23.71 13.54
CA ASN A 1032 -11.11 -23.75 13.52
C ASN A 1032 -11.67 -25.16 13.23
N LEU A 1033 -11.06 -25.90 12.29
CA LEU A 1033 -11.41 -27.29 12.04
C LEU A 1033 -11.22 -28.17 13.28
N ARG A 1034 -10.12 -28.01 14.02
CA ARG A 1034 -9.85 -28.78 15.25
C ARG A 1034 -10.86 -28.45 16.34
N LEU A 1035 -11.14 -27.17 16.58
CA LEU A 1035 -12.14 -26.72 17.55
C LEU A 1035 -13.53 -27.29 17.24
N VAL A 1036 -13.99 -27.16 15.99
CA VAL A 1036 -15.30 -27.68 15.57
C VAL A 1036 -15.35 -29.21 15.65
N ARG A 1037 -14.29 -29.91 15.22
CA ARG A 1037 -14.17 -31.37 15.31
C ARG A 1037 -14.31 -31.84 16.77
N GLN A 1038 -13.59 -31.20 17.68
CA GLN A 1038 -13.62 -31.54 19.10
C GLN A 1038 -14.98 -31.23 19.75
N TYR A 1039 -15.58 -30.09 19.40
CA TYR A 1039 -16.94 -29.73 19.84
C TYR A 1039 -17.97 -30.77 19.41
N VAL A 1040 -18.00 -31.13 18.12
CA VAL A 1040 -18.99 -32.09 17.59
C VAL A 1040 -18.82 -33.48 18.24
N ARG A 1041 -17.57 -33.95 18.39
CA ARG A 1041 -17.27 -35.22 19.06
C ARG A 1041 -17.79 -35.28 20.50
N THR A 1042 -17.68 -34.16 21.22
CA THR A 1042 -18.06 -34.08 22.63
C THR A 1042 -19.56 -33.86 22.80
N ALA A 1043 -20.18 -33.05 21.93
CA ALA A 1043 -21.61 -32.72 21.99
C ALA A 1043 -22.51 -33.86 21.50
N HIS A 1044 -22.02 -34.66 20.53
CA HIS A 1044 -22.78 -35.74 19.91
C HIS A 1044 -21.95 -37.04 19.85
N PRO A 1045 -21.60 -37.61 21.02
CA PRO A 1045 -20.91 -38.90 21.05
C PRO A 1045 -21.85 -39.96 20.47
N GLN A 1046 -21.38 -40.67 19.43
CA GLN A 1046 -22.17 -41.80 18.91
C GLN A 1046 -22.41 -42.83 20.04
N PRO A 1047 -23.60 -43.47 20.07
CA PRO A 1047 -23.80 -44.67 20.86
C PRO A 1047 -22.68 -45.65 20.53
N GLY A 1048 -22.08 -46.29 21.54
CA GLY A 1048 -21.14 -47.38 21.29
C GLY A 1048 -21.77 -48.42 20.35
N PRO A 1049 -20.95 -49.24 19.63
CA PRO A 1049 -21.50 -50.27 18.75
C PRO A 1049 -22.55 -51.06 19.55
N GLN A 1050 -23.81 -50.91 19.16
CA GLN A 1050 -24.86 -51.74 19.70
C GLN A 1050 -24.44 -53.16 19.34
N SER A 1051 -24.09 -53.94 20.36
CA SER A 1051 -24.00 -55.39 20.24
C SER A 1051 -25.27 -55.84 19.52
N GLN A 1052 -25.14 -56.25 18.26
CA GLN A 1052 -26.25 -56.84 17.54
C GLN A 1052 -26.81 -57.96 18.42
N PRO A 1053 -28.13 -57.97 18.72
CA PRO A 1053 -28.71 -59.15 19.36
C PRO A 1053 -28.44 -60.32 18.42
N GLN A 1054 -27.73 -61.33 18.91
CA GLN A 1054 -27.60 -62.59 18.20
C GLN A 1054 -29.02 -63.10 17.91
N VAL A 1055 -29.34 -63.21 16.62
CA VAL A 1055 -30.45 -64.00 16.10
C VAL A 1055 -29.87 -65.04 15.18
#